data_AF-A0A830C8M1-F1
#
_entry.id   AF-A0A830C8M1-F1
#
_cell.length_a   1.000
_cell.length_b   1.000
_cell.length_c   1.000
_cell.angle_alpha   90.00
_cell.angle_beta   90.00
_cell.angle_gamma   90.00
#
_symmetry.space_group_name_H-M   'P 1'
#
loop_
_entity.id
_entity.type
_entity.pdbx_description
1 polymer ?
#
loop_
_entity_poly.entity_id
_entity_poly.type
_entity_poly.pdbx_seq_one_letter_code
_entity_poly.pdbx_strand_id
1 'polypeptide(L)'
;MPWIGAYVSFASLICALLMSVDTFRGFKTKRYWFPSKYFSLDATSLTLLAVAMKLPVDLTTRMYAVTDRLAKVSSLVLLSTAMANFLTSLGSMTDKDVLMNVTALGILVITVTANVCVQVVQMHSFLDGRLAFVEEILAVGSMLLLLVMFVSSALMIPSTKRYLEKKYREMHRSALNEEERVNTKYWIMAETSNPQFVIARSVTCTTSGIVSLVIAVVLLEAEIRMAMEFNLLHQYVSSYGWSTRLILLAQTIGVIVGTIAPASRWFVAINFRSSNEDSNSIRTALTVEGYWTQKMVEWRQSSLSFKIRHRTSRKAVHDVRGLILKLCIFVQYLIVLASKIVLCISVCITSPIIACVNCVKRLKRQKREIDIGHYVMLLDGEVELPSETLKNICEEVDKVIHKGKKQKPKNLLRLLHKSSDDFNGVADFDSRRVPSLHSGDLPYCWALPAVTLTSIALALPNVDEQKSRRLLSSVTEGLCFVKLIDDALDKKGSLGNIITAADVVWVGVELYHMWQDKDLHETSLKGKNADEILNELGNKAEKTVLEFMRDSRDCLMKNPLNWPANIVAANSMYRMSRTILLSHGKESDESDEDLFEILSIMIADILAACLTNLAHVITMKCHRNAIEEREESVRQAALLLGQTEEILAVLQRRELPLLAPDKAADIEEWRALVKPML
;
A
#
# COMPACT_ATOMS: atom_id res chain seq x y z
N MET A 1 -25.26 -2.94 -33.66
CA MET A 1 -24.12 -2.71 -32.74
C MET A 1 -23.68 -3.93 -31.90
N PRO A 2 -23.59 -5.19 -32.40
CA PRO A 2 -23.19 -6.33 -31.56
C PRO A 2 -21.77 -6.26 -30.98
N TRP A 3 -20.80 -5.74 -31.73
CA TRP A 3 -19.42 -5.58 -31.26
C TRP A 3 -19.31 -4.62 -30.07
N ILE A 4 -20.14 -3.57 -30.05
CA ILE A 4 -20.21 -2.65 -28.92
C ILE A 4 -20.76 -3.40 -27.70
N GLY A 5 -21.78 -4.24 -27.85
CA GLY A 5 -22.30 -5.02 -26.73
C GLY A 5 -21.33 -6.11 -26.24
N ALA A 6 -20.54 -6.72 -27.14
CA ALA A 6 -19.46 -7.62 -26.76
C ALA A 6 -18.39 -6.89 -25.92
N TYR A 7 -18.05 -5.65 -26.28
CA TYR A 7 -17.16 -4.80 -25.49
C TYR A 7 -17.72 -4.46 -24.10
N VAL A 8 -19.03 -4.16 -23.99
CA VAL A 8 -19.72 -3.94 -22.71
C VAL A 8 -19.68 -5.20 -21.82
N SER A 9 -19.96 -6.36 -22.41
CA SER A 9 -19.91 -7.65 -21.71
C SER A 9 -18.49 -7.94 -21.20
N PHE A 10 -17.47 -7.75 -22.03
CA PHE A 10 -16.08 -7.93 -21.64
C PHE A 10 -15.67 -6.99 -20.50
N ALA A 11 -16.05 -5.70 -20.56
CA ALA A 11 -15.80 -4.76 -19.48
C ALA A 11 -16.47 -5.19 -18.17
N SER A 12 -17.72 -5.69 -18.25
CA SER A 12 -18.47 -6.20 -17.10
C SER A 12 -17.82 -7.45 -16.48
N LEU A 13 -17.27 -8.35 -17.31
CA LEU A 13 -16.51 -9.51 -16.84
C LEU A 13 -15.21 -9.10 -16.15
N ILE A 14 -14.48 -8.10 -16.64
CA ILE A 14 -13.30 -7.58 -15.95
C ILE A 14 -13.69 -7.01 -14.58
N CYS A 15 -14.78 -6.23 -14.48
CA CYS A 15 -15.29 -5.78 -13.18
C CYS A 15 -15.57 -6.97 -12.24
N ALA A 16 -16.23 -8.01 -12.75
CA ALA A 16 -16.55 -9.22 -11.98
C ALA A 16 -15.28 -9.96 -11.51
N LEU A 17 -14.25 -10.06 -12.36
CA LEU A 17 -12.96 -10.67 -12.01
C LEU A 17 -12.25 -9.87 -10.90
N LEU A 18 -12.19 -8.54 -11.03
CA LEU A 18 -11.55 -7.69 -10.01
C LEU A 18 -12.27 -7.79 -8.65
N MET A 19 -13.61 -7.78 -8.64
CA MET A 19 -14.42 -8.02 -7.42
C MET A 19 -14.20 -9.42 -6.85
N SER A 20 -14.04 -10.44 -7.71
CA SER A 20 -13.74 -11.83 -7.30
C SER A 20 -12.39 -11.94 -6.59
N VAL A 21 -11.37 -11.28 -7.11
CA VAL A 21 -10.00 -11.34 -6.56
C VAL A 21 -9.96 -10.71 -5.16
N ASP A 22 -10.62 -9.56 -4.97
CA ASP A 22 -10.72 -8.92 -3.65
C ASP A 22 -11.46 -9.84 -2.65
N THR A 23 -12.56 -10.47 -3.10
CA THR A 23 -13.33 -11.41 -2.28
C THR A 23 -12.49 -12.65 -1.90
N PHE A 24 -11.82 -13.28 -2.87
CA PHE A 24 -10.96 -14.44 -2.61
C PHE A 24 -9.81 -14.11 -1.66
N ARG A 25 -9.19 -12.94 -1.82
CA ARG A 25 -8.13 -12.46 -0.93
C ARG A 25 -8.65 -12.29 0.50
N GLY A 26 -9.81 -11.67 0.69
CA GLY A 26 -10.42 -11.48 2.01
C GLY A 26 -10.64 -12.81 2.75
N PHE A 27 -11.14 -13.83 2.05
CA PHE A 27 -11.25 -15.18 2.61
C PHE A 27 -9.90 -15.80 2.95
N LYS A 28 -8.93 -15.73 2.03
CA LYS A 28 -7.59 -16.29 2.22
C LYS A 28 -6.85 -15.67 3.41
N THR A 29 -6.99 -14.36 3.62
CA THR A 29 -6.37 -13.64 4.75
C THR A 29 -7.23 -13.64 6.01
N LYS A 30 -8.42 -14.27 6.00
CA LYS A 30 -9.43 -14.20 7.08
C LYS A 30 -9.84 -12.77 7.45
N ARG A 31 -9.75 -11.83 6.50
CA ARG A 31 -10.23 -10.45 6.64
C ARG A 31 -11.66 -10.36 6.11
N TYR A 32 -12.62 -10.73 6.94
CA TYR A 32 -14.05 -10.78 6.58
C TYR A 32 -14.71 -9.41 6.34
N TRP A 33 -13.96 -8.33 6.50
CA TRP A 33 -14.39 -6.98 6.12
C TRP A 33 -14.04 -6.62 4.66
N PHE A 34 -13.30 -7.50 3.96
CA PHE A 34 -12.97 -7.43 2.53
C PHE A 34 -12.41 -6.07 2.07
N PRO A 35 -11.10 -5.81 2.27
CA PRO A 35 -10.47 -4.60 1.73
C PRO A 35 -10.59 -4.57 0.19
N SER A 36 -10.90 -3.40 -0.36
CA SER A 36 -10.91 -3.17 -1.80
C SER A 36 -9.50 -2.73 -2.21
N LYS A 37 -8.79 -3.61 -2.94
CA LYS A 37 -7.44 -3.32 -3.46
C LYS A 37 -7.38 -3.43 -4.97
N TYR A 38 -8.01 -4.44 -5.55
CA TYR A 38 -8.01 -4.64 -7.01
C TYR A 38 -9.19 -3.94 -7.69
N PHE A 39 -10.39 -3.99 -7.09
CA PHE A 39 -11.55 -3.24 -7.56
C PHE A 39 -11.74 -1.98 -6.71
N SER A 40 -10.73 -1.10 -6.73
CA SER A 40 -10.74 0.19 -6.04
C SER A 40 -11.31 1.31 -6.93
N LEU A 41 -11.85 2.38 -6.34
CA LEU A 41 -12.39 3.50 -7.11
C LEU A 41 -11.25 4.37 -7.67
N ASP A 42 -10.82 4.09 -8.88
CA ASP A 42 -9.79 4.83 -9.59
C ASP A 42 -10.26 5.16 -11.02
N ALA A 43 -9.42 5.87 -11.78
CA ALA A 43 -9.74 6.20 -13.17
C ALA A 43 -10.00 4.93 -14.02
N THR A 44 -9.27 3.84 -13.74
CA THR A 44 -9.38 2.57 -14.47
C THR A 44 -10.73 1.89 -14.23
N SER A 45 -11.15 1.74 -12.98
CA SER A 45 -12.41 1.10 -12.64
C SER A 45 -13.60 1.97 -13.02
N LEU A 46 -13.49 3.30 -12.92
CA LEU A 46 -14.51 4.25 -13.39
C LEU A 46 -14.71 4.18 -14.91
N THR A 47 -13.63 4.12 -15.69
CA THR A 47 -13.73 4.01 -17.15
C THR A 47 -14.29 2.66 -17.56
N LEU A 48 -13.86 1.57 -16.93
CA LEU A 48 -14.40 0.24 -17.14
C LEU A 48 -15.90 0.17 -16.82
N LEU A 49 -16.32 0.79 -15.71
CA LEU A 49 -17.71 0.86 -15.31
C LEU A 49 -18.53 1.74 -16.24
N ALA A 50 -18.00 2.87 -16.70
CA ALA A 50 -18.66 3.72 -17.70
C ALA A 50 -18.91 2.96 -19.01
N VAL A 51 -17.97 2.11 -19.44
CA VAL A 51 -18.15 1.20 -20.57
C VAL A 51 -19.24 0.17 -20.27
N ALA A 52 -19.21 -0.47 -19.09
CA ALA A 52 -20.24 -1.42 -18.68
C ALA A 52 -21.65 -0.79 -18.64
N MET A 53 -21.75 0.51 -18.37
CA MET A 53 -23.00 1.28 -18.33
C MET A 53 -23.46 1.82 -19.68
N LYS A 54 -22.84 1.42 -20.79
CA LYS A 54 -23.23 1.91 -22.12
C LYS A 54 -24.66 1.54 -22.50
N LEU A 55 -25.16 0.39 -22.02
CA LEU A 55 -26.51 -0.09 -22.31
C LEU A 55 -27.62 0.84 -21.73
N PRO A 56 -27.62 1.22 -20.43
CA PRO A 56 -28.59 2.17 -19.91
C PRO A 56 -28.41 3.61 -20.44
N VAL A 57 -27.21 3.97 -20.89
CA VAL A 57 -26.91 5.30 -21.46
C VAL A 57 -27.36 5.45 -22.92
N ASP A 58 -27.59 4.36 -23.65
CA ASP A 58 -27.99 4.42 -25.06
C ASP A 58 -29.46 4.85 -25.22
N LEU A 59 -29.68 6.11 -25.56
CA LEU A 59 -30.99 6.68 -25.89
C LEU A 59 -31.46 6.37 -27.32
N THR A 60 -30.59 5.88 -28.20
CA THR A 60 -30.86 5.77 -29.64
C THR A 60 -31.49 4.42 -30.01
N THR A 61 -31.14 3.37 -29.29
CA THR A 61 -31.66 2.02 -29.55
C THR A 61 -32.96 1.76 -28.80
N ARG A 62 -33.99 1.31 -29.52
CA ARG A 62 -35.25 0.86 -28.90
C ARG A 62 -35.05 -0.53 -28.27
N MET A 63 -35.35 -0.64 -26.97
CA MET A 63 -35.16 -1.86 -26.17
C MET A 63 -36.49 -2.35 -25.61
N TYR A 64 -37.29 -3.00 -26.47
CA TYR A 64 -38.61 -3.51 -26.11
C TYR A 64 -38.60 -4.95 -25.62
N ALA A 65 -37.62 -5.76 -26.03
CA ALA A 65 -37.60 -7.17 -25.70
C ALA A 65 -37.32 -7.41 -24.21
N VAL A 66 -37.85 -8.52 -23.69
CA VAL A 66 -37.68 -8.91 -22.28
C VAL A 66 -36.19 -8.99 -21.90
N THR A 67 -35.37 -9.59 -22.75
CA THR A 67 -33.91 -9.72 -22.51
C THR A 67 -33.21 -8.36 -22.53
N ASP A 68 -33.65 -7.44 -23.40
CA ASP A 68 -33.07 -6.10 -23.51
C ASP A 68 -33.37 -5.26 -22.26
N ARG A 69 -34.57 -5.39 -21.68
CA ARG A 69 -34.95 -4.74 -20.43
C ARG A 69 -34.24 -5.33 -19.23
N LEU A 70 -34.18 -6.66 -19.15
CA LEU A 70 -33.51 -7.36 -18.06
C LEU A 70 -32.01 -7.06 -18.04
N ALA A 71 -31.36 -6.97 -19.20
CA ALA A 71 -29.97 -6.53 -19.31
C ALA A 71 -29.77 -5.09 -18.81
N LYS A 72 -30.74 -4.19 -19.04
CA LYS A 72 -30.71 -2.83 -18.48
C LYS A 72 -30.82 -2.83 -16.96
N VAL A 73 -31.78 -3.57 -16.40
CA VAL A 73 -31.92 -3.71 -14.94
C VAL A 73 -30.64 -4.31 -14.35
N SER A 74 -30.09 -5.36 -14.96
CA SER A 74 -28.81 -5.97 -14.55
C SER A 74 -27.65 -4.96 -14.59
N SER A 75 -27.59 -4.07 -15.58
CA SER A 75 -26.60 -2.97 -15.63
C SER A 75 -26.72 -2.02 -14.43
N LEU A 76 -27.95 -1.59 -14.10
CA LEU A 76 -28.20 -0.68 -12.97
C LEU A 76 -27.88 -1.33 -11.62
N VAL A 77 -28.22 -2.61 -11.48
CA VAL A 77 -27.88 -3.40 -10.29
C VAL A 77 -26.37 -3.60 -10.20
N LEU A 78 -25.67 -3.89 -11.30
CA LEU A 78 -24.21 -3.99 -11.32
C LEU A 78 -23.53 -2.68 -10.88
N LEU A 79 -24.01 -1.52 -11.36
CA LEU A 79 -23.49 -0.22 -10.92
C LEU A 79 -23.69 -0.01 -9.41
N SER A 80 -24.86 -0.38 -8.90
CA SER A 80 -25.18 -0.35 -7.47
C SER A 80 -24.25 -1.25 -6.66
N THR A 81 -24.06 -2.51 -7.09
CA THR A 81 -23.13 -3.46 -6.47
C THR A 81 -21.68 -2.97 -6.52
N ALA A 82 -21.26 -2.36 -7.63
CA ALA A 82 -19.93 -1.79 -7.77
C ALA A 82 -19.70 -0.65 -6.76
N MET A 83 -20.67 0.27 -6.59
CA MET A 83 -20.59 1.34 -5.59
C MET A 83 -20.46 0.79 -4.16
N ALA A 84 -21.19 -0.27 -3.81
CA ALA A 84 -21.08 -0.91 -2.50
C ALA A 84 -19.69 -1.53 -2.27
N ASN A 85 -19.04 -2.05 -3.32
CA ASN A 85 -17.68 -2.55 -3.24
C ASN A 85 -16.64 -1.43 -3.10
N PHE A 86 -16.81 -0.35 -3.85
CA PHE A 86 -15.90 0.81 -3.83
C PHE A 86 -15.85 1.54 -2.49
N LEU A 87 -16.85 1.39 -1.63
CA LEU A 87 -16.97 2.22 -0.43
C LEU A 87 -15.74 2.11 0.49
N THR A 88 -15.17 0.91 0.66
CA THR A 88 -13.95 0.72 1.47
C THR A 88 -12.71 1.31 0.83
N SER A 89 -12.67 1.45 -0.50
CA SER A 89 -11.51 2.05 -1.21
C SER A 89 -11.33 3.54 -0.92
N LEU A 90 -12.39 4.23 -0.48
CA LEU A 90 -12.28 5.63 -0.08
C LEU A 90 -11.30 5.83 1.10
N GLY A 91 -11.11 4.80 1.93
CA GLY A 91 -10.21 4.86 3.08
C GLY A 91 -8.73 4.94 2.72
N SER A 92 -8.33 4.36 1.58
CA SER A 92 -6.93 4.38 1.11
C SER A 92 -6.57 5.61 0.27
N MET A 93 -7.54 6.44 -0.10
CA MET A 93 -7.35 7.57 -1.01
C MET A 93 -6.99 8.83 -0.24
N THR A 94 -6.17 9.72 -0.81
CA THR A 94 -5.96 11.06 -0.23
C THR A 94 -7.24 11.90 -0.30
N ASP A 95 -7.36 12.94 0.52
CA ASP A 95 -8.54 13.82 0.53
C ASP A 95 -8.87 14.41 -0.86
N LYS A 96 -7.84 14.68 -1.67
CA LYS A 96 -8.00 15.19 -3.04
C LYS A 96 -8.53 14.10 -3.98
N ASP A 97 -7.98 12.90 -3.88
CA ASP A 97 -8.37 11.77 -4.73
C ASP A 97 -9.81 11.33 -4.41
N VAL A 98 -10.19 11.31 -3.13
CA VAL A 98 -11.58 11.09 -2.70
C VAL A 98 -12.52 12.07 -3.41
N LEU A 99 -12.20 13.37 -3.39
CA LEU A 99 -13.05 14.38 -4.03
C LEU A 99 -13.17 14.17 -5.53
N MET A 100 -12.05 13.94 -6.23
CA MET A 100 -12.05 13.74 -7.69
C MET A 100 -12.83 12.48 -8.09
N ASN A 101 -12.53 11.35 -7.44
CA ASN A 101 -13.12 10.07 -7.80
C ASN A 101 -14.62 10.00 -7.43
N VAL A 102 -15.03 10.55 -6.28
CA VAL A 102 -16.46 10.64 -5.88
C VAL A 102 -17.22 11.55 -6.85
N THR A 103 -16.62 12.66 -7.28
CA THR A 103 -17.25 13.56 -8.26
C THR A 103 -17.45 12.85 -9.60
N ALA A 104 -16.43 12.14 -10.10
CA ALA A 104 -16.52 11.38 -11.33
C ALA A 104 -17.57 10.26 -11.26
N LEU A 105 -17.62 9.50 -10.16
CA LEU A 105 -18.66 8.50 -9.91
C LEU A 105 -20.05 9.13 -9.87
N GLY A 106 -20.20 10.28 -9.19
CA GLY A 106 -21.46 11.03 -9.12
C GLY A 106 -21.94 11.48 -10.50
N ILE A 107 -21.06 12.02 -11.34
CA ILE A 107 -21.38 12.39 -12.72
C ILE A 107 -21.87 11.17 -13.51
N LEU A 108 -21.18 10.03 -13.41
CA LEU A 108 -21.58 8.79 -14.08
C LEU A 108 -23.00 8.36 -13.66
N VAL A 109 -23.26 8.25 -12.36
CA VAL A 109 -24.55 7.79 -11.82
C VAL A 109 -25.68 8.75 -12.17
N ILE A 110 -25.46 10.06 -12.07
CA ILE A 110 -26.46 11.08 -12.45
C ILE A 110 -26.76 11.00 -13.95
N THR A 111 -25.74 10.80 -14.78
CA THR A 111 -25.89 10.65 -16.24
C THR A 111 -26.71 9.40 -16.58
N VAL A 112 -26.38 8.25 -15.98
CA VAL A 112 -27.14 7.01 -16.14
C VAL A 112 -28.60 7.22 -15.71
N THR A 113 -28.82 7.84 -14.55
CA THR A 113 -30.17 8.15 -14.03
C THR A 113 -30.96 9.02 -15.00
N ALA A 114 -30.38 10.13 -15.47
CA ALA A 114 -31.06 11.05 -16.37
C ALA A 114 -31.46 10.36 -17.68
N ASN A 115 -30.57 9.54 -18.24
CA ASN A 115 -30.85 8.80 -19.48
C ASN A 115 -31.96 7.77 -19.29
N VAL A 116 -31.96 7.02 -18.17
CA VAL A 116 -33.05 6.09 -17.85
C VAL A 116 -34.37 6.84 -17.68
N CYS A 117 -34.38 7.97 -16.96
CA CYS A 117 -35.58 8.81 -16.83
C CYS A 117 -36.12 9.29 -18.19
N VAL A 118 -35.24 9.75 -19.08
CA VAL A 118 -35.63 10.18 -20.44
C VAL A 118 -36.24 9.00 -21.21
N GLN A 119 -35.65 7.81 -21.16
CA GLN A 119 -36.20 6.62 -21.80
C GLN A 119 -37.56 6.23 -21.23
N VAL A 120 -37.72 6.30 -19.90
CA VAL A 120 -38.99 6.00 -19.22
C VAL A 120 -40.11 6.94 -19.69
N VAL A 121 -39.80 8.23 -19.85
CA VAL A 121 -40.73 9.26 -20.36
C VAL A 121 -41.04 9.05 -21.85
N GLN A 122 -40.03 8.78 -22.69
CA GLN A 122 -40.25 8.52 -24.12
C GLN A 122 -41.12 7.26 -24.36
N MET A 123 -41.02 6.28 -23.47
CA MET A 123 -41.79 5.03 -23.53
C MET A 123 -43.18 5.13 -22.87
N HIS A 124 -43.58 6.31 -22.38
CA HIS A 124 -44.84 6.51 -21.64
C HIS A 124 -46.09 6.18 -22.47
N SER A 125 -46.05 6.31 -23.81
CA SER A 125 -47.21 5.97 -24.68
C SER A 125 -47.52 4.47 -24.82
N PHE A 126 -46.65 3.58 -24.32
CA PHE A 126 -46.79 2.11 -24.38
C PHE A 126 -46.96 1.49 -22.97
N LEU A 127 -47.66 2.18 -22.08
CA LEU A 127 -47.78 1.88 -20.64
C LEU A 127 -48.41 0.50 -20.31
N ASP A 128 -49.33 0.00 -21.13
CA ASP A 128 -50.28 -1.06 -20.75
C ASP A 128 -49.71 -2.50 -20.71
N GLY A 129 -48.39 -2.68 -20.85
CA GLY A 129 -47.75 -4.00 -20.88
C GLY A 129 -46.30 -4.04 -20.41
N ARG A 130 -45.87 -3.14 -19.51
CA ARG A 130 -44.47 -3.10 -19.07
C ARG A 130 -44.10 -4.19 -18.04
N LEU A 131 -43.67 -5.33 -18.56
CA LEU A 131 -42.88 -6.32 -17.81
C LEU A 131 -41.53 -5.69 -17.36
N ALA A 132 -41.15 -5.89 -16.08
CA ALA A 132 -39.93 -5.41 -15.41
C ALA A 132 -39.83 -3.90 -14.98
N PHE A 133 -40.92 -3.13 -15.02
CA PHE A 133 -40.87 -1.69 -14.71
C PHE A 133 -40.65 -1.37 -13.22
N VAL A 134 -41.20 -2.18 -12.33
CA VAL A 134 -41.06 -2.00 -10.88
C VAL A 134 -39.61 -2.23 -10.46
N GLU A 135 -38.98 -3.24 -11.03
CA GLU A 135 -37.59 -3.61 -10.84
C GLU A 135 -36.65 -2.51 -11.36
N GLU A 136 -36.95 -1.91 -12.50
CA GLU A 136 -36.21 -0.78 -13.05
C GLU A 136 -36.26 0.44 -12.12
N ILE A 137 -37.44 0.82 -11.63
CA ILE A 137 -37.59 1.92 -10.65
C ILE A 137 -36.84 1.60 -9.36
N LEU A 138 -36.96 0.36 -8.86
CA LEU A 138 -36.29 -0.06 -7.63
C LEU A 138 -34.76 -0.04 -7.81
N ALA A 139 -34.25 -0.45 -8.97
CA ALA A 139 -32.83 -0.42 -9.28
C ALA A 139 -32.30 1.03 -9.35
N VAL A 140 -33.00 1.94 -10.04
CA VAL A 140 -32.63 3.38 -10.09
C VAL A 140 -32.68 4.01 -8.71
N GLY A 141 -33.74 3.76 -7.94
CA GLY A 141 -33.89 4.27 -6.57
C GLY A 141 -32.78 3.78 -5.65
N SER A 142 -32.44 2.49 -5.73
CA SER A 142 -31.35 1.90 -4.93
C SER A 142 -29.98 2.43 -5.35
N MET A 143 -29.75 2.63 -6.64
CA MET A 143 -28.52 3.23 -7.16
C MET A 143 -28.33 4.66 -6.64
N LEU A 144 -29.38 5.50 -6.68
CA LEU A 144 -29.33 6.86 -6.14
C LEU A 144 -29.14 6.87 -4.61
N LEU A 145 -29.82 5.97 -3.89
CA LEU A 145 -29.63 5.80 -2.46
C LEU A 145 -28.17 5.44 -2.14
N LEU A 146 -27.59 4.48 -2.85
CA LEU A 146 -26.18 4.08 -2.69
C LEU A 146 -25.21 5.21 -3.03
N LEU A 147 -25.47 6.02 -4.05
CA LEU A 147 -24.67 7.21 -4.33
C LEU A 147 -24.69 8.19 -3.16
N VAL A 148 -25.88 8.42 -2.58
CA VAL A 148 -26.04 9.29 -1.41
C VAL A 148 -25.28 8.73 -0.19
N MET A 149 -25.35 7.41 0.05
CA MET A 149 -24.53 6.73 1.08
C MET A 149 -23.02 6.87 0.80
N PHE A 150 -22.63 6.81 -0.47
CA PHE A 150 -21.25 6.90 -0.92
C PHE A 150 -20.68 8.29 -0.65
N VAL A 151 -21.39 9.34 -1.08
CA VAL A 151 -21.05 10.75 -0.80
C VAL A 151 -21.03 11.03 0.70
N SER A 152 -22.01 10.49 1.44
CA SER A 152 -22.06 10.60 2.91
C SER A 152 -20.81 10.06 3.58
N SER A 153 -20.34 8.90 3.12
CA SER A 153 -19.11 8.27 3.63
C SER A 153 -17.87 9.07 3.22
N ALA A 154 -17.82 9.59 1.99
CA ALA A 154 -16.72 10.43 1.52
C ALA A 154 -16.56 11.72 2.36
N LEU A 155 -17.66 12.34 2.78
CA LEU A 155 -17.65 13.54 3.64
C LEU A 155 -17.14 13.27 5.05
N MET A 156 -17.34 12.05 5.56
CA MET A 156 -16.89 11.62 6.89
C MET A 156 -15.36 11.43 6.95
N ILE A 157 -14.76 10.94 5.86
CA ILE A 157 -13.37 10.45 5.84
C ILE A 157 -12.33 11.46 6.33
N PRO A 158 -12.30 12.73 5.89
CA PRO A 158 -11.30 13.67 6.35
C PRO A 158 -11.36 13.92 7.87
N SER A 159 -12.57 13.94 8.44
CA SER A 159 -12.76 14.09 9.89
C SER A 159 -12.32 12.84 10.63
N THR A 160 -12.69 11.65 10.14
CA THR A 160 -12.28 10.37 10.70
C THR A 160 -10.77 10.19 10.69
N LYS A 161 -10.08 10.50 9.58
CA LYS A 161 -8.62 10.41 9.49
C LYS A 161 -7.92 11.31 10.50
N ARG A 162 -8.36 12.57 10.63
CA ARG A 162 -7.83 13.51 11.63
C ARG A 162 -8.04 13.00 13.06
N TYR A 163 -9.21 12.45 13.36
CA TYR A 163 -9.52 11.88 14.67
C TYR A 163 -8.62 10.67 14.97
N LEU A 164 -8.51 9.72 14.04
CA LEU A 164 -7.68 8.52 14.17
C LEU A 164 -6.20 8.88 14.31
N GLU A 165 -5.72 9.88 13.57
CA GLU A 165 -4.35 10.34 13.67
C GLU A 165 -4.04 10.98 15.03
N LYS A 166 -4.96 11.79 15.57
CA LYS A 166 -4.83 12.36 16.92
C LYS A 166 -4.80 11.25 17.98
N LYS A 167 -5.77 10.34 17.94
CA LYS A 167 -5.87 9.20 18.88
C LYS A 167 -4.66 8.28 18.79
N TYR A 168 -4.14 8.07 17.57
CA TYR A 168 -2.92 7.30 17.35
C TYR A 168 -1.72 7.95 18.01
N ARG A 169 -1.53 9.27 17.88
CA ARG A 169 -0.41 9.98 18.53
C ARG A 169 -0.50 9.94 20.06
N GLU A 170 -1.71 10.04 20.62
CA GLU A 170 -1.95 9.93 22.06
C GLU A 170 -1.58 8.53 22.58
N MET A 171 -2.14 7.49 21.97
CA MET A 171 -1.87 6.10 22.35
C MET A 171 -0.41 5.70 22.09
N HIS A 172 0.21 6.23 21.04
CA HIS A 172 1.63 6.01 20.76
C HIS A 172 2.52 6.55 21.88
N ARG A 173 2.23 7.75 22.41
CA ARG A 173 2.96 8.29 23.57
C ARG A 173 2.82 7.40 24.81
N SER A 174 1.65 6.80 25.02
CA SER A 174 1.44 5.85 26.12
C SER A 174 2.17 4.53 25.90
N ALA A 175 2.20 4.03 24.67
CA ALA A 175 2.84 2.76 24.30
C ALA A 175 4.38 2.78 24.41
N LEU A 176 5.01 3.96 24.28
CA LEU A 176 6.46 4.15 24.45
C LEU A 176 6.95 3.86 25.88
N ASN A 177 6.07 3.87 26.88
CA ASN A 177 6.43 3.67 28.28
C ASN A 177 6.33 2.21 28.75
N GLU A 178 5.91 1.27 27.89
CA GLU A 178 5.72 -0.15 28.23
C GLU A 178 6.57 -1.06 27.33
N GLU A 179 7.54 -1.79 27.91
CA GLU A 179 8.54 -2.58 27.17
C GLU A 179 8.02 -3.90 26.55
N GLU A 180 6.91 -4.47 27.03
CA GLU A 180 6.44 -5.77 26.53
C GLU A 180 5.64 -5.68 25.21
N ARG A 181 6.02 -6.50 24.23
CA ARG A 181 5.31 -6.77 22.94
C ARG A 181 5.01 -5.55 22.05
N VAL A 182 5.98 -4.67 21.93
CA VAL A 182 5.98 -3.46 21.08
C VAL A 182 5.43 -3.69 19.65
N ASN A 183 5.83 -4.78 18.98
CA ASN A 183 5.42 -5.04 17.59
C ASN A 183 3.94 -5.41 17.43
N THR A 184 3.40 -6.22 18.36
CA THR A 184 1.98 -6.60 18.34
C THR A 184 1.09 -5.39 18.65
N LYS A 185 1.54 -4.51 19.56
CA LYS A 185 0.87 -3.24 19.88
C LYS A 185 0.77 -2.34 18.65
N TYR A 186 1.91 -2.05 17.99
CA TYR A 186 1.92 -1.21 16.79
C TYR A 186 1.11 -1.78 15.63
N TRP A 187 1.10 -3.10 15.47
CA TRP A 187 0.24 -3.73 14.48
C TRP A 187 -1.26 -3.54 14.78
N ILE A 188 -1.69 -3.81 16.01
CA ILE A 188 -3.10 -3.65 16.39
C ILE A 188 -3.52 -2.20 16.19
N MET A 189 -2.69 -1.25 16.62
CA MET A 189 -2.93 0.17 16.42
C MET A 189 -3.02 0.53 14.94
N ALA A 190 -2.14 -0.01 14.10
CA ALA A 190 -2.12 0.29 12.66
C ALA A 190 -3.30 -0.33 11.90
N GLU A 191 -3.63 -1.60 12.16
CA GLU A 191 -4.77 -2.28 11.52
C GLU A 191 -6.09 -1.65 11.95
N THR A 192 -6.26 -1.36 13.25
CA THR A 192 -7.50 -0.76 13.76
C THR A 192 -7.66 0.71 13.36
N SER A 193 -6.56 1.43 13.12
CA SER A 193 -6.59 2.79 12.56
C SER A 193 -6.63 2.85 11.04
N ASN A 194 -6.60 1.73 10.33
CA ASN A 194 -6.74 1.73 8.87
C ASN A 194 -8.12 2.33 8.49
N PRO A 195 -8.17 3.45 7.75
CA PRO A 195 -9.44 4.06 7.38
C PRO A 195 -10.34 3.13 6.54
N GLN A 196 -9.78 2.20 5.75
CA GLN A 196 -10.58 1.20 5.04
C GLN A 196 -11.33 0.27 6.01
N PHE A 197 -10.69 -0.15 7.10
CA PHE A 197 -11.29 -0.97 8.13
C PHE A 197 -12.39 -0.21 8.89
N VAL A 198 -12.15 1.07 9.17
CA VAL A 198 -13.11 1.97 9.81
C VAL A 198 -14.32 2.27 8.92
N ILE A 199 -14.13 2.38 7.61
CA ILE A 199 -15.27 2.51 6.68
C ILE A 199 -16.04 1.19 6.59
N ALA A 200 -15.34 0.04 6.55
CA ALA A 200 -16.00 -1.26 6.43
C ALA A 200 -16.96 -1.56 7.59
N ARG A 201 -16.67 -1.04 8.79
CA ARG A 201 -17.51 -1.13 9.99
C ARG A 201 -18.53 0.01 10.13
N SER A 202 -18.52 1.00 9.23
CA SER A 202 -19.42 2.14 9.32
C SER A 202 -20.87 1.75 9.04
N VAL A 203 -21.81 2.52 9.59
CA VAL A 203 -23.25 2.28 9.39
C VAL A 203 -23.67 2.48 7.93
N THR A 204 -22.99 3.36 7.20
CA THR A 204 -23.26 3.61 5.78
C THR A 204 -22.81 2.42 4.93
N CYS A 205 -21.64 1.84 5.22
CA CYS A 205 -21.11 0.67 4.53
C CYS A 205 -21.94 -0.57 4.76
N THR A 206 -22.33 -0.82 6.01
CA THR A 206 -23.14 -1.98 6.36
C THR A 206 -24.54 -1.89 5.74
N THR A 207 -25.16 -0.71 5.75
CA THR A 207 -26.45 -0.47 5.09
C THR A 207 -26.36 -0.66 3.58
N SER A 208 -25.26 -0.18 2.95
CA SER A 208 -25.03 -0.40 1.52
C SER A 208 -24.95 -1.90 1.16
N GLY A 209 -24.43 -2.73 2.07
CA GLY A 209 -24.39 -4.19 1.91
C GLY A 209 -25.77 -4.82 1.86
N ILE A 210 -26.70 -4.37 2.72
CA ILE A 210 -28.09 -4.83 2.69
C ILE A 210 -28.77 -4.39 1.41
N VAL A 211 -28.64 -3.12 1.04
CA VAL A 211 -29.26 -2.59 -0.18
C VAL A 211 -28.76 -3.37 -1.38
N SER A 212 -27.44 -3.63 -1.48
CA SER A 212 -26.86 -4.47 -2.54
C SER A 212 -27.40 -5.90 -2.54
N LEU A 213 -27.63 -6.51 -1.37
CA LEU A 213 -28.18 -7.86 -1.27
C LEU A 213 -29.64 -7.91 -1.74
N VAL A 214 -30.46 -6.93 -1.31
CA VAL A 214 -31.88 -6.85 -1.69
C VAL A 214 -32.03 -6.69 -3.20
N ILE A 215 -31.29 -5.78 -3.82
CA ILE A 215 -31.38 -5.57 -5.28
C ILE A 215 -30.86 -6.77 -6.08
N ALA A 216 -29.87 -7.50 -5.58
CA ALA A 216 -29.38 -8.72 -6.22
C ALA A 216 -30.44 -9.84 -6.18
N VAL A 217 -31.15 -9.98 -5.05
CA VAL A 217 -32.26 -10.93 -4.91
C VAL A 217 -33.42 -10.56 -5.83
N VAL A 218 -33.78 -9.27 -5.92
CA VAL A 218 -34.83 -8.81 -6.85
C VAL A 218 -34.45 -9.06 -8.30
N LEU A 219 -33.18 -8.81 -8.68
CA LEU A 219 -32.70 -9.15 -10.02
C LEU A 219 -32.84 -10.65 -10.29
N LEU A 220 -32.39 -11.50 -9.36
CA LEU A 220 -32.46 -12.96 -9.52
C LEU A 220 -33.91 -13.47 -9.63
N GLU A 221 -34.82 -12.94 -8.80
CA GLU A 221 -36.26 -13.26 -8.88
C GLU A 221 -36.83 -12.86 -10.24
N ALA A 222 -36.50 -11.66 -10.72
CA ALA A 222 -36.93 -11.19 -12.03
C ALA A 222 -36.38 -12.08 -13.15
N GLU A 223 -35.10 -12.47 -13.12
CA GLU A 223 -34.52 -13.39 -14.11
C GLU A 223 -35.22 -14.74 -14.13
N ILE A 224 -35.50 -15.32 -12.95
CA ILE A 224 -36.18 -16.61 -12.82
C ILE A 224 -37.62 -16.52 -13.34
N ARG A 225 -38.39 -15.50 -12.92
CA ARG A 225 -39.77 -15.30 -13.37
C ARG A 225 -39.85 -15.14 -14.89
N MET A 226 -38.94 -14.34 -15.45
CA MET A 226 -38.85 -14.13 -16.90
C MET A 226 -38.42 -15.38 -17.65
N ALA A 227 -37.58 -16.24 -17.06
CA ALA A 227 -37.16 -17.50 -17.68
C ALA A 227 -38.27 -18.55 -17.70
N MET A 228 -39.18 -18.51 -16.72
CA MET A 228 -40.34 -19.41 -16.68
C MET A 228 -41.45 -18.97 -17.65
N GLU A 229 -41.70 -17.67 -17.75
CA GLU A 229 -42.76 -17.12 -18.62
C GLU A 229 -42.33 -16.94 -20.08
N PHE A 230 -41.03 -16.67 -20.33
CA PHE A 230 -40.50 -16.35 -21.66
C PHE A 230 -39.23 -17.13 -21.96
N ASN A 231 -39.00 -17.45 -23.25
CA ASN A 231 -37.79 -18.11 -23.68
C ASN A 231 -36.63 -17.10 -23.78
N LEU A 232 -35.96 -16.86 -22.65
CA LEU A 232 -34.90 -15.85 -22.41
C LEU A 232 -33.72 -15.94 -23.41
N LEU A 233 -33.62 -17.05 -24.14
CA LEU A 233 -32.54 -17.34 -25.09
C LEU A 233 -32.78 -16.87 -26.53
N HIS A 234 -33.99 -16.43 -26.91
CA HIS A 234 -34.33 -16.21 -28.33
C HIS A 234 -35.05 -14.90 -28.69
N GLN A 235 -35.38 -14.04 -27.73
CA GLN A 235 -36.13 -12.80 -28.00
C GLN A 235 -35.29 -11.54 -27.74
N TYR A 236 -34.49 -11.11 -28.71
CA TYR A 236 -33.82 -9.80 -28.71
C TYR A 236 -34.25 -8.97 -29.92
N VAL A 237 -34.54 -7.69 -29.71
CA VAL A 237 -34.97 -6.77 -30.78
C VAL A 237 -34.05 -5.55 -30.88
N SER A 238 -33.23 -5.30 -29.86
CA SER A 238 -32.28 -4.18 -29.86
C SER A 238 -31.20 -4.30 -30.93
N SER A 239 -30.61 -3.16 -31.29
CA SER A 239 -29.49 -3.07 -32.24
C SER A 239 -28.25 -3.85 -31.76
N TYR A 240 -28.16 -4.17 -30.46
CA TYR A 240 -27.10 -4.99 -29.87
C TYR A 240 -27.21 -6.48 -30.23
N GLY A 241 -28.39 -6.95 -30.63
CA GLY A 241 -28.58 -8.31 -31.12
C GLY A 241 -28.18 -9.38 -30.10
N TRP A 242 -27.45 -10.41 -30.55
CA TRP A 242 -26.97 -11.52 -29.72
C TRP A 242 -26.09 -11.09 -28.53
N SER A 243 -25.44 -9.91 -28.62
CA SER A 243 -24.55 -9.43 -27.57
C SER A 243 -25.29 -9.02 -26.29
N THR A 244 -26.59 -8.72 -26.35
CA THR A 244 -27.40 -8.41 -25.16
C THR A 244 -27.44 -9.58 -24.18
N ARG A 245 -27.48 -10.81 -24.69
CA ARG A 245 -27.42 -12.02 -23.86
C ARG A 245 -26.09 -12.14 -23.12
N LEU A 246 -24.99 -11.83 -23.80
CA LEU A 246 -23.66 -11.82 -23.18
C LEU A 246 -23.53 -10.73 -22.12
N ILE A 247 -24.12 -9.55 -22.36
CA ILE A 247 -24.15 -8.47 -21.37
C ILE A 247 -24.89 -8.95 -20.13
N LEU A 248 -26.12 -9.47 -20.29
CA LEU A 248 -26.92 -9.97 -19.17
C LEU A 248 -26.14 -11.00 -18.35
N LEU A 249 -25.60 -12.04 -19.00
CA LEU A 249 -24.86 -13.10 -18.31
C LEU A 249 -23.62 -12.57 -17.57
N ALA A 250 -22.84 -11.70 -18.22
CA ALA A 250 -21.64 -11.11 -17.61
C ALA A 250 -21.97 -10.23 -16.39
N GLN A 251 -23.01 -9.39 -16.51
CA GLN A 251 -23.42 -8.48 -15.45
C GLN A 251 -24.04 -9.23 -14.27
N THR A 252 -24.84 -10.27 -14.52
CA THR A 252 -25.41 -11.12 -13.47
C THR A 252 -24.33 -11.87 -12.70
N ILE A 253 -23.31 -12.41 -13.38
CA ILE A 253 -22.12 -12.96 -12.70
C ILE A 253 -21.44 -11.89 -11.84
N GLY A 254 -21.28 -10.68 -12.38
CA GLY A 254 -20.72 -9.53 -11.66
C GLY A 254 -21.52 -9.15 -10.41
N VAL A 255 -22.86 -9.16 -10.48
CA VAL A 255 -23.75 -8.89 -9.34
C VAL A 255 -23.66 -9.97 -8.28
N ILE A 256 -23.68 -11.25 -8.66
CA ILE A 256 -23.58 -12.39 -7.73
C ILE A 256 -22.27 -12.32 -6.95
N VAL A 257 -21.15 -12.24 -7.66
CA VAL A 257 -19.82 -12.15 -7.03
C VAL A 257 -19.69 -10.86 -6.22
N GLY A 258 -20.08 -9.72 -6.81
CA GLY A 258 -19.92 -8.41 -6.20
C GLY A 258 -20.76 -8.24 -4.93
N THR A 259 -21.85 -8.98 -4.76
CA THR A 259 -22.69 -8.89 -3.56
C THR A 259 -22.07 -9.61 -2.35
N ILE A 260 -21.14 -10.55 -2.55
CA ILE A 260 -20.54 -11.36 -1.47
C ILE A 260 -19.82 -10.46 -0.44
N ALA A 261 -18.96 -9.56 -0.89
CA ALA A 261 -18.18 -8.72 0.02
C ALA A 261 -19.04 -7.71 0.82
N PRO A 262 -19.93 -6.90 0.21
CA PRO A 262 -20.84 -6.02 0.94
C PRO A 262 -21.79 -6.78 1.89
N ALA A 263 -22.36 -7.92 1.47
CA ALA A 263 -23.23 -8.73 2.33
C ALA A 263 -22.46 -9.31 3.53
N SER A 264 -21.21 -9.72 3.34
CA SER A 264 -20.37 -10.21 4.43
C SER A 264 -20.04 -9.12 5.45
N ARG A 265 -19.77 -7.88 5.00
CA ARG A 265 -19.56 -6.73 5.90
C ARG A 265 -20.78 -6.47 6.77
N TRP A 266 -21.97 -6.52 6.17
CA TRP A 266 -23.24 -6.41 6.90
C TRP A 266 -23.39 -7.52 7.95
N PHE A 267 -23.15 -8.78 7.57
CA PHE A 267 -23.24 -9.92 8.48
C PHE A 267 -22.26 -9.81 9.66
N VAL A 268 -21.01 -9.40 9.39
CA VAL A 268 -19.99 -9.18 10.43
C VAL A 268 -20.42 -8.07 11.41
N ALA A 269 -20.96 -6.96 10.91
CA ALA A 269 -21.43 -5.86 11.75
C ALA A 269 -22.62 -6.24 12.64
N ILE A 270 -23.56 -7.04 12.12
CA ILE A 270 -24.64 -7.62 12.94
C ILE A 270 -24.04 -8.46 14.06
N ASN A 271 -23.15 -9.39 13.72
CA ASN A 271 -22.58 -10.32 14.68
C ASN A 271 -21.84 -9.59 15.82
N PHE A 272 -21.09 -8.53 15.48
CA PHE A 272 -20.40 -7.69 16.45
C PHE A 272 -21.39 -7.02 17.41
N ARG A 273 -22.49 -6.48 16.89
CA ARG A 273 -23.50 -5.78 17.69
C ARG A 273 -24.38 -6.72 18.51
N SER A 274 -24.67 -7.93 18.01
CA SER A 274 -25.45 -8.93 18.75
C SER A 274 -24.67 -9.60 19.89
N SER A 275 -23.33 -9.59 19.83
CA SER A 275 -22.49 -10.22 20.86
C SER A 275 -22.32 -9.36 22.12
N ASN A 276 -22.56 -8.05 22.03
CA ASN A 276 -22.43 -7.11 23.15
C ASN A 276 -23.84 -6.78 23.67
N GLU A 277 -24.39 -7.67 24.50
CA GLU A 277 -25.70 -7.54 25.16
C GLU A 277 -25.66 -6.53 26.33
N ASP A 278 -25.46 -5.24 26.04
CA ASP A 278 -25.75 -4.19 27.01
C ASP A 278 -27.10 -3.53 26.68
N SER A 279 -28.11 -3.87 27.49
CA SER A 279 -29.51 -3.42 27.35
C SER A 279 -29.72 -1.90 27.51
N ASN A 280 -28.73 -1.19 28.07
CA ASN A 280 -28.77 0.27 28.23
C ASN A 280 -28.32 1.06 26.98
N SER A 281 -27.99 0.39 25.86
CA SER A 281 -27.27 1.00 24.73
C SER A 281 -28.11 1.48 23.54
N ILE A 282 -29.45 1.31 23.51
CA ILE A 282 -30.23 1.69 22.31
C ILE A 282 -30.15 3.19 22.02
N ARG A 283 -30.21 4.02 23.08
CA ARG A 283 -30.16 5.48 22.94
C ARG A 283 -28.79 5.95 22.47
N THR A 284 -27.70 5.39 23.01
CA THR A 284 -26.32 5.69 22.59
C THR A 284 -26.02 5.11 21.21
N ALA A 285 -26.63 4.00 20.82
CA ALA A 285 -26.42 3.42 19.50
C ALA A 285 -27.11 4.21 18.36
N LEU A 286 -28.14 5.00 18.69
CA LEU A 286 -28.84 5.88 17.74
C LEU A 286 -28.33 7.33 17.74
N THR A 287 -27.41 7.72 18.62
CA THR A 287 -26.82 9.08 18.57
C THR A 287 -25.93 9.24 17.36
N VAL A 288 -26.13 10.29 16.56
CA VAL A 288 -25.23 10.60 15.43
C VAL A 288 -24.00 11.33 15.96
N GLU A 289 -22.83 10.77 15.71
CA GLU A 289 -21.57 11.29 16.22
C GLU A 289 -21.08 12.51 15.45
N GLY A 290 -20.35 13.40 16.14
CA GLY A 290 -19.91 14.68 15.58
C GLY A 290 -19.02 14.54 14.33
N TYR A 291 -18.21 13.48 14.24
CA TYR A 291 -17.28 13.26 13.12
C TYR A 291 -18.00 13.14 11.76
N TRP A 292 -19.29 12.74 11.73
CA TRP A 292 -20.08 12.67 10.50
C TRP A 292 -20.39 14.03 9.86
N THR A 293 -20.47 15.08 10.67
CA THR A 293 -20.90 16.42 10.22
C THR A 293 -19.81 17.49 10.39
N GLN A 294 -18.77 17.20 11.19
CA GLN A 294 -17.72 18.15 11.55
C GLN A 294 -17.11 18.85 10.33
N LYS A 295 -16.72 18.12 9.28
CA LYS A 295 -16.10 18.73 8.10
C LYS A 295 -17.00 19.75 7.40
N MET A 296 -18.30 19.46 7.31
CA MET A 296 -19.27 20.37 6.71
C MET A 296 -19.52 21.59 7.59
N VAL A 297 -19.50 21.43 8.92
CA VAL A 297 -19.56 22.54 9.87
C VAL A 297 -18.33 23.44 9.73
N GLU A 298 -17.13 22.87 9.62
CA GLU A 298 -15.89 23.60 9.35
C GLU A 298 -15.97 24.38 8.02
N TRP A 299 -16.46 23.75 6.95
CA TRP A 299 -16.66 24.42 5.66
C TRP A 299 -17.68 25.54 5.72
N ARG A 300 -18.74 25.38 6.51
CA ARG A 300 -19.76 26.41 6.70
C ARG A 300 -19.20 27.63 7.43
N GLN A 301 -18.27 27.43 8.36
CA GLN A 301 -17.61 28.49 9.12
C GLN A 301 -16.42 29.12 8.36
N SER A 302 -15.84 28.40 7.39
CA SER A 302 -14.67 28.86 6.63
C SER A 302 -14.97 30.06 5.72
N SER A 303 -14.01 30.98 5.63
CA SER A 303 -14.09 32.11 4.70
C SER A 303 -14.10 31.64 3.24
N LEU A 304 -14.70 32.44 2.35
CA LEU A 304 -14.65 32.19 0.91
C LEU A 304 -13.21 32.40 0.41
N SER A 305 -12.61 31.36 -0.17
CA SER A 305 -11.28 31.42 -0.78
C SER A 305 -11.24 32.21 -2.09
N PHE A 306 -12.38 32.45 -2.73
CA PHE A 306 -12.47 33.18 -3.98
C PHE A 306 -12.33 34.70 -3.78
N LYS A 307 -11.40 35.33 -4.50
CA LYS A 307 -11.21 36.78 -4.56
C LYS A 307 -12.33 37.43 -5.40
N ILE A 308 -13.55 37.48 -4.88
CA ILE A 308 -14.65 38.21 -5.51
C ILE A 308 -14.53 39.70 -5.14
N ARG A 309 -14.41 40.55 -6.16
CA ARG A 309 -14.16 42.01 -6.02
C ARG A 309 -15.35 42.78 -5.42
N HIS A 310 -16.59 42.28 -5.57
CA HIS A 310 -17.81 42.99 -5.15
C HIS A 310 -18.42 42.45 -3.84
N ARG A 311 -18.54 43.30 -2.81
CA ARG A 311 -18.94 42.95 -1.44
C ARG A 311 -20.33 42.31 -1.32
N THR A 312 -21.33 42.81 -2.05
CA THR A 312 -22.71 42.27 -2.01
C THR A 312 -22.82 40.88 -2.65
N SER A 313 -22.17 40.66 -3.81
CA SER A 313 -22.12 39.34 -4.45
C SER A 313 -21.40 38.31 -3.58
N ARG A 314 -20.31 38.71 -2.92
CA ARG A 314 -19.58 37.86 -1.97
C ARG A 314 -20.44 37.48 -0.77
N LYS A 315 -21.26 38.42 -0.25
CA LYS A 315 -22.22 38.13 0.82
C LYS A 315 -23.30 37.14 0.35
N ALA A 316 -23.91 37.37 -0.81
CA ALA A 316 -24.92 36.47 -1.36
C ALA A 316 -24.38 35.05 -1.60
N VAL A 317 -23.18 34.91 -2.19
CA VAL A 317 -22.52 33.61 -2.39
C VAL A 317 -22.22 32.93 -1.06
N HIS A 318 -21.80 33.68 -0.04
CA HIS A 318 -21.58 33.15 1.30
C HIS A 318 -22.88 32.63 1.94
N ASP A 319 -23.97 33.40 1.82
CA ASP A 319 -25.28 33.05 2.39
C ASP A 319 -25.87 31.82 1.69
N VAL A 320 -25.79 31.75 0.35
CA VAL A 320 -26.20 30.58 -0.44
C VAL A 320 -25.36 29.35 -0.10
N ARG A 321 -24.03 29.48 -0.01
CA ARG A 321 -23.14 28.40 0.45
C ARG A 321 -23.53 27.91 1.85
N GLY A 322 -23.83 28.84 2.76
CA GLY A 322 -24.27 28.54 4.11
C GLY A 322 -25.59 27.76 4.14
N LEU A 323 -26.56 28.12 3.28
CA LEU A 323 -27.83 27.41 3.14
C LEU A 323 -27.62 25.99 2.58
N ILE A 324 -26.81 25.85 1.52
CA ILE A 324 -26.49 24.54 0.92
C ILE A 324 -25.82 23.64 1.95
N LEU A 325 -24.80 24.11 2.66
CA LEU A 325 -24.12 23.31 3.68
C LEU A 325 -25.03 22.96 4.85
N LYS A 326 -25.97 23.83 5.24
CA LYS A 326 -26.99 23.51 6.26
C LYS A 326 -27.89 22.36 5.79
N LEU A 327 -28.33 22.38 4.53
CA LEU A 327 -29.10 21.28 3.93
C LEU A 327 -28.27 20.00 3.88
N CYS A 328 -27.00 20.07 3.45
CA CYS A 328 -26.10 18.91 3.41
C CYS A 328 -25.89 18.29 4.81
N ILE A 329 -25.70 19.12 5.85
CA ILE A 329 -25.59 18.64 7.24
C ILE A 329 -26.87 17.92 7.67
N PHE A 330 -28.03 18.47 7.35
CA PHE A 330 -29.31 17.85 7.67
C PHE A 330 -29.51 16.52 6.95
N VAL A 331 -29.21 16.47 5.65
CA VAL A 331 -29.26 15.25 4.83
C VAL A 331 -28.29 14.20 5.36
N GLN A 332 -27.04 14.58 5.67
CA GLN A 332 -26.04 13.70 6.28
C GLN A 332 -26.55 13.10 7.59
N TYR A 333 -27.12 13.93 8.47
CA TYR A 333 -27.67 13.49 9.74
C TYR A 333 -28.79 12.46 9.53
N LEU A 334 -29.72 12.74 8.62
CA LEU A 334 -30.83 11.81 8.30
C LEU A 334 -30.33 10.48 7.74
N ILE A 335 -29.35 10.51 6.84
CA ILE A 335 -28.78 9.30 6.23
C ILE A 335 -28.15 8.40 7.29
N VAL A 336 -27.33 8.98 8.18
CA VAL A 336 -26.65 8.24 9.24
C VAL A 336 -27.66 7.68 10.23
N LEU A 337 -28.68 8.46 10.60
CA LEU A 337 -29.75 8.02 11.47
C LEU A 337 -30.56 6.86 10.84
N ALA A 338 -30.96 6.99 9.57
CA ALA A 338 -31.67 5.95 8.84
C ALA A 338 -30.84 4.66 8.77
N SER A 339 -29.54 4.76 8.50
CA SER A 339 -28.62 3.63 8.47
C SER A 339 -28.50 2.93 9.83
N LYS A 340 -28.44 3.70 10.92
CA LYS A 340 -28.43 3.16 12.29
C LYS A 340 -29.73 2.43 12.62
N ILE A 341 -30.88 2.95 12.18
CA ILE A 341 -32.19 2.30 12.34
C ILE A 341 -32.23 0.99 11.55
N VAL A 342 -31.80 1.00 10.28
CA VAL A 342 -31.73 -0.22 9.45
C VAL A 342 -30.85 -1.29 10.10
N LEU A 343 -29.68 -0.90 10.62
CA LEU A 343 -28.81 -1.83 11.35
C LEU A 343 -29.47 -2.36 12.63
N CYS A 344 -30.19 -1.51 13.37
CA CYS A 344 -30.92 -1.93 14.57
C CYS A 344 -32.03 -2.94 14.24
N ILE A 345 -32.85 -2.64 13.23
CA ILE A 345 -33.90 -3.55 12.74
C ILE A 345 -33.27 -4.88 12.28
N SER A 346 -32.16 -4.81 11.55
CA SER A 346 -31.45 -6.01 11.09
C SER A 346 -31.01 -6.88 12.26
N VAL A 347 -30.39 -6.29 13.29
CA VAL A 347 -29.99 -7.01 14.51
C VAL A 347 -31.20 -7.61 15.21
N CYS A 348 -32.31 -6.88 15.37
CA CYS A 348 -33.53 -7.41 15.98
C CYS A 348 -34.08 -8.64 15.26
N ILE A 349 -34.08 -8.62 13.91
CA ILE A 349 -34.55 -9.74 13.08
C ILE A 349 -33.60 -10.94 13.16
N THR A 350 -32.28 -10.71 13.09
CA THR A 350 -31.28 -11.80 13.04
C THR A 350 -30.86 -12.33 14.40
N SER A 351 -31.03 -11.56 15.48
CA SER A 351 -30.66 -11.93 16.85
C SER A 351 -31.19 -13.31 17.28
N PRO A 352 -32.48 -13.67 17.10
CA PRO A 352 -32.97 -15.00 17.49
C PRO A 352 -32.28 -16.14 16.72
N ILE A 353 -31.93 -15.92 15.45
CA ILE A 353 -31.24 -16.91 14.61
C ILE A 353 -29.79 -17.08 15.09
N ILE A 354 -29.10 -15.98 15.37
CA ILE A 354 -27.71 -15.99 15.85
C ILE A 354 -27.61 -16.58 17.26
N ALA A 355 -28.55 -16.27 18.16
CA ALA A 355 -28.64 -16.85 19.48
C ALA A 355 -28.79 -18.39 19.43
N CYS A 356 -29.61 -18.90 18.50
CA CYS A 356 -29.76 -20.34 18.26
C CYS A 356 -28.44 -20.99 17.79
N VAL A 357 -27.74 -20.36 16.85
CA VAL A 357 -26.43 -20.84 16.34
C VAL A 357 -25.33 -20.76 17.42
N ASN A 358 -25.33 -19.71 18.25
CA ASN A 358 -24.36 -19.51 19.31
C ASN A 358 -24.57 -20.44 20.50
N CYS A 359 -25.82 -20.87 20.77
CA CYS A 359 -26.13 -21.90 21.76
C CYS A 359 -25.38 -23.22 21.45
N VAL A 360 -25.31 -23.59 20.16
CA VAL A 360 -24.57 -24.78 19.68
C VAL A 360 -23.05 -24.58 19.79
N LYS A 361 -22.53 -23.36 19.59
CA LYS A 361 -21.09 -23.06 19.68
C LYS A 361 -20.58 -22.91 21.12
N ARG A 362 -21.43 -22.47 22.07
CA ARG A 362 -21.06 -22.27 23.49
C ARG A 362 -20.62 -23.56 24.20
N LEU A 363 -21.01 -24.75 23.70
CA LEU A 363 -20.55 -26.03 24.26
C LEU A 363 -19.06 -26.34 24.02
N LYS A 364 -18.32 -25.55 23.21
CA LYS A 364 -16.95 -25.89 22.78
C LYS A 364 -15.84 -24.91 23.21
N ARG A 365 -16.10 -23.92 24.07
CA ARG A 365 -15.10 -22.86 24.33
C ARG A 365 -14.92 -22.54 25.82
N GLN A 366 -13.82 -23.04 26.39
CA GLN A 366 -13.08 -22.36 27.45
C GLN A 366 -11.81 -21.78 26.81
N LYS A 367 -11.58 -20.46 26.89
CA LYS A 367 -10.23 -19.92 26.68
C LYS A 367 -10.04 -18.54 27.31
N ARG A 368 -8.84 -18.38 27.89
CA ARG A 368 -8.30 -17.21 28.58
C ARG A 368 -8.32 -15.96 27.69
N GLU A 369 -8.73 -14.85 28.28
CA GLU A 369 -8.59 -13.50 27.74
C GLU A 369 -7.13 -13.06 27.76
N ILE A 370 -6.73 -12.32 26.73
CA ILE A 370 -5.49 -11.54 26.72
C ILE A 370 -5.93 -10.09 26.75
N ASP A 371 -5.44 -9.33 27.72
CA ASP A 371 -5.74 -7.91 27.93
C ASP A 371 -5.02 -7.02 26.90
N ILE A 372 -5.42 -7.12 25.62
CA ILE A 372 -4.91 -6.29 24.51
C ILE A 372 -5.97 -5.28 24.03
N GLY A 373 -7.15 -5.24 24.65
CA GLY A 373 -8.26 -4.35 24.27
C GLY A 373 -7.87 -2.87 24.31
N HIS A 374 -6.97 -2.50 25.23
CA HIS A 374 -6.47 -1.14 25.41
C HIS A 374 -5.76 -0.53 24.17
N TYR A 375 -5.26 -1.35 23.24
CA TYR A 375 -4.55 -0.89 22.03
C TYR A 375 -5.44 -0.80 20.78
N VAL A 376 -6.73 -1.10 20.90
CA VAL A 376 -7.70 -1.07 19.79
C VAL A 376 -8.20 0.35 19.55
N MET A 377 -8.08 0.85 18.32
CA MET A 377 -8.62 2.15 17.93
C MET A 377 -10.06 2.00 17.43
N LEU A 378 -10.99 2.51 18.22
CA LEU A 378 -12.41 2.63 17.88
C LEU A 378 -12.79 4.11 17.72
N LEU A 379 -13.74 4.40 16.86
CA LEU A 379 -14.39 5.73 16.83
C LEU A 379 -15.31 5.89 18.04
N ASP A 380 -15.59 7.14 18.40
CA ASP A 380 -16.61 7.44 19.42
C ASP A 380 -17.95 6.79 18.99
N GLY A 381 -18.62 6.11 19.93
CA GLY A 381 -19.89 5.41 19.66
C GLY A 381 -19.76 4.01 19.03
N GLU A 382 -18.55 3.54 18.73
CA GLU A 382 -18.34 2.17 18.24
C GLU A 382 -18.33 1.11 19.36
N VAL A 383 -18.82 -0.07 19.00
CA VAL A 383 -18.84 -1.26 19.85
C VAL A 383 -17.44 -1.92 19.87
N GLU A 384 -17.04 -2.43 21.03
CA GLU A 384 -15.76 -3.14 21.19
C GLU A 384 -15.62 -4.32 20.23
N LEU A 385 -14.41 -4.53 19.71
CA LEU A 385 -14.13 -5.61 18.77
C LEU A 385 -14.21 -6.98 19.47
N PRO A 386 -14.85 -7.99 18.86
CA PRO A 386 -14.84 -9.33 19.43
C PRO A 386 -13.43 -9.89 19.56
N SER A 387 -13.19 -10.64 20.64
CA SER A 387 -11.90 -11.28 20.92
C SER A 387 -11.40 -12.18 19.79
N GLU A 388 -12.30 -12.79 19.02
CA GLU A 388 -11.95 -13.59 17.84
C GLU A 388 -11.37 -12.75 16.69
N THR A 389 -11.92 -11.55 16.45
CA THR A 389 -11.39 -10.62 15.45
C THR A 389 -10.01 -10.13 15.87
N LEU A 390 -9.85 -9.75 17.14
CA LEU A 390 -8.56 -9.31 17.68
C LEU A 390 -7.51 -10.44 17.61
N LYS A 391 -7.90 -11.68 17.95
CA LYS A 391 -7.03 -12.85 17.80
C LYS A 391 -6.60 -13.07 16.35
N ASN A 392 -7.52 -12.95 15.39
CA ASN A 392 -7.19 -13.08 13.97
C ASN A 392 -6.20 -12.00 13.51
N ILE A 393 -6.34 -10.76 14.01
CA ILE A 393 -5.40 -9.65 13.74
C ILE A 393 -4.01 -9.98 14.29
N CYS A 394 -3.91 -10.46 15.53
CA CYS A 394 -2.63 -10.87 16.12
C CYS A 394 -1.98 -12.05 15.38
N GLU A 395 -2.76 -13.08 15.06
CA GLU A 395 -2.29 -14.24 14.29
C GLU A 395 -1.79 -13.85 12.89
N GLU A 396 -2.28 -12.74 12.32
CA GLU A 396 -1.79 -12.26 11.02
C GLU A 396 -0.34 -11.76 11.12
N VAL A 397 0.01 -11.01 12.17
CA VAL A 397 1.39 -10.55 12.41
C VAL A 397 2.32 -11.72 12.54
N ASP A 398 1.94 -12.69 13.36
CA ASP A 398 2.77 -13.86 13.63
C ASP A 398 3.05 -14.64 12.33
N LYS A 399 2.06 -14.72 11.43
CA LYS A 399 2.24 -15.32 10.10
C LYS A 399 3.19 -14.50 9.22
N VAL A 400 3.11 -13.17 9.27
CA VAL A 400 4.01 -12.29 8.50
C VAL A 400 5.45 -12.40 9.01
N ILE A 401 5.65 -12.35 10.32
CA ILE A 401 6.96 -12.56 10.95
C ILE A 401 7.49 -13.95 10.59
N HIS A 402 6.67 -14.99 10.72
CA HIS A 402 7.07 -16.35 10.37
C HIS A 402 7.40 -16.51 8.88
N LYS A 403 6.69 -15.80 7.99
CA LYS A 403 7.05 -15.71 6.57
C LYS A 403 8.42 -15.05 6.40
N GLY A 404 8.71 -13.98 7.14
CA GLY A 404 10.03 -13.34 7.17
C GLY A 404 11.13 -14.31 7.60
N LYS A 405 10.91 -15.08 8.68
CA LYS A 405 11.87 -16.10 9.16
C LYS A 405 12.20 -17.16 8.11
N LYS A 406 11.24 -17.52 7.25
CA LYS A 406 11.47 -18.44 6.11
C LYS A 406 12.31 -17.82 5.00
N GLN A 407 12.32 -16.49 4.89
CA GLN A 407 13.04 -15.71 3.88
C GLN A 407 14.34 -15.11 4.43
N LYS A 408 14.95 -15.77 5.42
CA LYS A 408 16.19 -15.29 6.03
C LYS A 408 17.36 -15.27 5.04
N PRO A 409 18.20 -14.21 5.06
CA PRO A 409 19.34 -14.06 4.17
C PRO A 409 20.52 -14.93 4.67
N LYS A 410 20.58 -16.17 4.18
CA LYS A 410 21.54 -17.18 4.67
C LYS A 410 22.98 -16.88 4.25
N ASN A 411 23.18 -16.28 3.08
CA ASN A 411 24.50 -15.99 2.57
C ASN A 411 25.08 -14.77 3.28
N LEU A 412 24.27 -13.72 3.45
CA LEU A 412 24.62 -12.55 4.26
C LEU A 412 25.00 -12.96 5.68
N LEU A 413 24.20 -13.80 6.35
CA LEU A 413 24.50 -14.22 7.72
C LEU A 413 25.87 -14.92 7.84
N ARG A 414 26.25 -15.74 6.85
CA ARG A 414 27.57 -16.37 6.80
C ARG A 414 28.70 -15.36 6.63
N LEU A 415 28.48 -14.33 5.79
CA LEU A 415 29.45 -13.25 5.60
C LEU A 415 29.61 -12.43 6.89
N LEU A 416 28.51 -12.08 7.56
CA LEU A 416 28.55 -11.31 8.81
C LEU A 416 29.29 -12.04 9.94
N HIS A 417 29.30 -13.38 9.95
CA HIS A 417 30.10 -14.14 10.91
C HIS A 417 31.62 -13.99 10.71
N LYS A 418 32.09 -13.53 9.53
CA LYS A 418 33.50 -13.21 9.27
C LYS A 418 33.90 -11.80 9.72
N SER A 419 32.92 -10.92 9.95
CA SER A 419 33.18 -9.55 10.36
C SER A 419 33.91 -9.50 11.70
N SER A 420 34.88 -8.59 11.79
CA SER A 420 35.68 -8.33 12.98
C SER A 420 34.82 -7.77 14.12
N ASP A 421 35.23 -8.00 15.36
CA ASP A 421 34.52 -7.45 16.53
C ASP A 421 34.66 -5.92 16.63
N ASP A 422 35.77 -5.35 16.13
CA ASP A 422 36.09 -3.92 16.19
C ASP A 422 35.63 -3.12 14.95
N PHE A 423 35.06 -3.77 13.94
CA PHE A 423 34.63 -3.14 12.66
C PHE A 423 35.75 -2.37 11.93
N ASN A 424 37.01 -2.80 12.06
CA ASN A 424 38.18 -2.12 11.49
C ASN A 424 38.06 -1.89 9.98
N GLY A 425 37.40 -2.82 9.27
CA GLY A 425 37.15 -2.73 7.84
C GLY A 425 36.37 -1.49 7.39
N VAL A 426 35.57 -0.87 8.28
CA VAL A 426 34.86 0.38 8.00
C VAL A 426 35.84 1.55 7.82
N ALA A 427 36.99 1.54 8.50
CA ALA A 427 38.01 2.58 8.39
C ALA A 427 39.13 2.24 7.41
N ASP A 428 39.36 0.95 7.14
CA ASP A 428 40.51 0.49 6.36
C ASP A 428 40.35 0.62 4.84
N PHE A 429 39.12 0.73 4.33
CA PHE A 429 38.86 0.73 2.89
C PHE A 429 39.37 1.99 2.15
N ASP A 430 39.58 3.10 2.85
CA ASP A 430 40.06 4.36 2.25
C ASP A 430 40.97 5.13 3.22
N SER A 431 42.10 5.60 2.71
CA SER A 431 43.17 6.25 3.46
C SER A 431 43.41 7.69 3.00
N ARG A 432 43.63 8.60 3.96
CA ARG A 432 44.08 9.98 3.69
C ARG A 432 45.46 10.06 3.03
N ARG A 433 46.22 8.96 3.02
CA ARG A 433 47.52 8.89 2.33
C ARG A 433 47.37 8.84 0.81
N VAL A 434 46.18 8.49 0.29
CA VAL A 434 45.88 8.52 -1.14
C VAL A 434 45.55 9.95 -1.55
N PRO A 435 46.26 10.53 -2.53
CA PRO A 435 45.97 11.89 -3.01
C PRO A 435 44.55 12.00 -3.57
N SER A 436 43.80 13.02 -3.16
CA SER A 436 42.50 13.32 -3.75
C SER A 436 42.69 13.83 -5.19
N LEU A 437 41.83 13.37 -6.12
CA LEU A 437 41.83 13.84 -7.50
C LEU A 437 41.11 15.19 -7.68
N HIS A 438 40.52 15.71 -6.60
CA HIS A 438 39.80 16.98 -6.55
C HIS A 438 40.05 17.73 -5.23
N SER A 439 39.79 19.05 -5.23
CA SER A 439 39.95 19.94 -4.08
C SER A 439 38.95 19.71 -2.94
N GLY A 440 37.91 18.89 -3.15
CA GLY A 440 36.94 18.50 -2.12
C GLY A 440 36.79 16.98 -2.08
N ASP A 441 36.75 16.42 -0.87
CA ASP A 441 36.49 15.00 -0.65
C ASP A 441 35.01 14.67 -0.91
N LEU A 442 34.78 13.61 -1.67
CA LEU A 442 33.44 13.06 -1.92
C LEU A 442 33.05 12.17 -0.72
N PRO A 443 31.90 12.41 -0.06
CA PRO A 443 31.45 11.54 1.03
C PRO A 443 31.02 10.16 0.51
N TYR A 444 31.12 9.13 1.35
CA TYR A 444 30.62 7.79 1.02
C TYR A 444 29.16 7.58 1.51
N CYS A 445 28.41 6.74 0.79
CA CYS A 445 27.24 6.05 1.36
C CYS A 445 27.65 4.62 1.77
N TRP A 446 26.78 3.89 2.47
CA TRP A 446 27.10 2.50 2.87
C TRP A 446 27.26 1.55 1.67
N ALA A 447 26.45 1.74 0.62
CA ALA A 447 26.45 0.86 -0.54
C ALA A 447 27.72 0.98 -1.41
N LEU A 448 28.24 2.21 -1.61
CA LEU A 448 29.31 2.47 -2.57
C LEU A 448 30.62 1.72 -2.22
N PRO A 449 31.16 1.81 -0.99
CA PRO A 449 32.33 1.03 -0.59
C PRO A 449 32.12 -0.49 -0.72
N ALA A 450 30.96 -1.00 -0.29
CA ALA A 450 30.66 -2.43 -0.38
C ALA A 450 30.68 -2.93 -1.84
N VAL A 451 30.06 -2.17 -2.76
CA VAL A 451 30.03 -2.48 -4.20
C VAL A 451 31.43 -2.40 -4.82
N THR A 452 32.21 -1.37 -4.50
CA THR A 452 33.56 -1.19 -5.04
C THR A 452 34.52 -2.29 -4.55
N LEU A 453 34.52 -2.60 -3.25
CA LEU A 453 35.36 -3.70 -2.71
C LEU A 453 34.96 -5.04 -3.30
N THR A 454 33.67 -5.29 -3.49
CA THR A 454 33.19 -6.52 -4.14
C THR A 454 33.67 -6.59 -5.59
N SER A 455 33.64 -5.47 -6.31
CA SER A 455 34.17 -5.40 -7.69
C SER A 455 35.66 -5.74 -7.75
N ILE A 456 36.46 -5.23 -6.79
CA ILE A 456 37.89 -5.54 -6.67
C ILE A 456 38.08 -7.03 -6.34
N ALA A 457 37.37 -7.55 -5.34
CA ALA A 457 37.46 -8.94 -4.91
C ALA A 457 37.12 -9.93 -6.04
N LEU A 458 36.14 -9.60 -6.88
CA LEU A 458 35.77 -10.41 -8.05
C LEU A 458 36.79 -10.34 -9.20
N ALA A 459 37.65 -9.32 -9.23
CA ALA A 459 38.71 -9.17 -10.23
C ALA A 459 40.03 -9.81 -9.82
N LEU A 460 40.20 -10.25 -8.57
CA LEU A 460 41.45 -10.85 -8.10
C LEU A 460 41.74 -12.18 -8.83
N PRO A 461 43.01 -12.45 -9.20
CA PRO A 461 43.39 -13.71 -9.81
C PRO A 461 43.51 -14.81 -8.75
N ASN A 462 43.57 -16.07 -9.16
CA ASN A 462 43.82 -17.23 -8.28
C ASN A 462 42.80 -17.47 -7.15
N VAL A 463 41.63 -16.84 -7.18
CA VAL A 463 40.53 -17.08 -6.23
C VAL A 463 39.58 -18.16 -6.77
N ASP A 464 39.17 -19.09 -5.91
CA ASP A 464 38.14 -20.08 -6.25
C ASP A 464 36.81 -19.41 -6.66
N GLU A 465 36.32 -19.75 -7.85
CA GLU A 465 35.09 -19.20 -8.42
C GLU A 465 33.89 -19.40 -7.48
N GLN A 466 33.86 -20.50 -6.73
CA GLN A 466 32.79 -20.75 -5.77
C GLN A 466 32.81 -19.75 -4.60
N LYS A 467 33.99 -19.30 -4.15
CA LYS A 467 34.12 -18.24 -3.13
C LYS A 467 33.62 -16.90 -3.67
N SER A 468 34.01 -16.53 -4.89
CA SER A 468 33.57 -15.31 -5.58
C SER A 468 32.05 -15.26 -5.76
N ARG A 469 31.43 -16.36 -6.23
CA ARG A 469 29.97 -16.47 -6.35
C ARG A 469 29.26 -16.37 -5.00
N ARG A 470 29.82 -16.95 -3.94
CA ARG A 470 29.27 -16.86 -2.57
C ARG A 470 29.35 -15.44 -2.01
N LEU A 471 30.47 -14.73 -2.23
CA LEU A 471 30.61 -13.33 -1.84
C LEU A 471 29.58 -12.48 -2.57
N LEU A 472 29.48 -12.60 -3.90
CA LEU A 472 28.49 -11.89 -4.71
C LEU A 472 27.06 -12.11 -4.19
N SER A 473 26.66 -13.35 -3.92
CA SER A 473 25.33 -13.66 -3.38
C SER A 473 25.11 -13.08 -1.98
N SER A 474 26.14 -13.04 -1.14
CA SER A 474 26.06 -12.49 0.23
C SER A 474 25.91 -10.97 0.21
N VAL A 475 26.64 -10.30 -0.67
CA VAL A 475 26.58 -8.84 -0.85
C VAL A 475 25.25 -8.44 -1.51
N THR A 476 24.74 -9.24 -2.46
CA THR A 476 23.39 -9.03 -3.04
C THR A 476 22.31 -9.02 -1.95
N GLU A 477 22.33 -10.00 -1.04
CA GLU A 477 21.42 -10.05 0.11
C GLU A 477 21.63 -8.85 1.06
N GLY A 478 22.88 -8.45 1.30
CA GLY A 478 23.23 -7.30 2.13
C GLY A 478 22.74 -5.96 1.57
N LEU A 479 22.97 -5.71 0.29
CA LEU A 479 22.62 -4.45 -0.37
C LEU A 479 21.11 -4.19 -0.40
N CYS A 480 20.28 -5.24 -0.37
CA CYS A 480 18.84 -5.11 -0.20
C CYS A 480 18.47 -4.37 1.11
N PHE A 481 19.21 -4.63 2.20
CA PHE A 481 19.00 -3.95 3.48
C PHE A 481 19.72 -2.61 3.54
N VAL A 482 20.92 -2.49 2.96
CA VAL A 482 21.65 -1.21 2.88
C VAL A 482 20.81 -0.16 2.18
N LYS A 483 20.22 -0.49 1.02
CA LYS A 483 19.33 0.41 0.29
C LYS A 483 18.14 0.87 1.13
N LEU A 484 17.54 -0.05 1.90
CA LEU A 484 16.45 0.28 2.81
C LEU A 484 16.89 1.27 3.91
N ILE A 485 18.11 1.10 4.42
CA ILE A 485 18.69 1.94 5.47
C ILE A 485 19.03 3.32 4.91
N ASP A 486 19.72 3.38 3.77
CA ASP A 486 20.05 4.62 3.06
C ASP A 486 18.77 5.42 2.73
N ASP A 487 17.74 4.78 2.18
CA ASP A 487 16.45 5.42 1.88
C ASP A 487 15.72 5.95 3.13
N ALA A 488 15.87 5.28 4.27
CA ALA A 488 15.21 5.66 5.52
C ALA A 488 15.96 6.78 6.27
N LEU A 489 17.28 6.85 6.12
CA LEU A 489 18.16 7.74 6.89
C LEU A 489 18.63 8.97 6.12
N ASP A 490 18.60 8.96 4.77
CA ASP A 490 18.93 10.15 3.95
C ASP A 490 17.80 11.21 3.99
N LYS A 491 17.66 11.87 5.14
CA LYS A 491 16.67 12.94 5.36
C LYS A 491 16.93 14.20 4.53
N LYS A 492 18.14 14.36 3.97
CA LYS A 492 18.55 15.58 3.23
C LYS A 492 18.56 15.38 1.71
N GLY A 493 18.46 14.14 1.22
CA GLY A 493 18.55 13.80 -0.20
C GLY A 493 19.90 14.15 -0.81
N SER A 494 20.90 14.47 0.01
CA SER A 494 22.20 14.99 -0.43
C SER A 494 23.11 13.90 -0.99
N LEU A 495 22.85 12.63 -0.65
CA LEU A 495 23.62 11.48 -1.11
C LEU A 495 22.97 10.76 -2.29
N GLY A 496 21.85 11.27 -2.82
CA GLY A 496 21.08 10.59 -3.88
C GLY A 496 21.90 10.20 -5.12
N ASN A 497 22.83 11.06 -5.56
CA ASN A 497 23.71 10.76 -6.69
C ASN A 497 24.73 9.64 -6.37
N ILE A 498 25.18 9.57 -5.12
CA ILE A 498 26.16 8.57 -4.65
C ILE A 498 25.49 7.20 -4.50
N ILE A 499 24.28 7.16 -3.93
CA ILE A 499 23.46 5.94 -3.85
C ILE A 499 23.14 5.44 -5.26
N THR A 500 22.77 6.34 -6.17
CA THR A 500 22.54 6.00 -7.58
C THR A 500 23.79 5.45 -8.25
N ALA A 501 24.97 5.98 -7.93
CA ALA A 501 26.23 5.45 -8.44
C ALA A 501 26.48 4.01 -7.99
N ALA A 502 26.25 3.71 -6.71
CA ALA A 502 26.36 2.35 -6.18
C ALA A 502 25.38 1.39 -6.87
N ASP A 503 24.12 1.80 -7.05
CA ASP A 503 23.08 1.01 -7.74
C ASP A 503 23.48 0.71 -9.20
N VAL A 504 23.94 1.72 -9.95
CA VAL A 504 24.34 1.54 -11.37
C VAL A 504 25.53 0.60 -11.50
N VAL A 505 26.54 0.75 -10.65
CA VAL A 505 27.71 -0.15 -10.66
C VAL A 505 27.29 -1.56 -10.27
N TRP A 506 26.46 -1.70 -9.24
CA TRP A 506 26.04 -3.01 -8.76
C TRP A 506 25.28 -3.81 -9.81
N VAL A 507 24.39 -3.17 -10.59
CA VAL A 507 23.70 -3.83 -11.71
C VAL A 507 24.69 -4.37 -12.75
N GLY A 508 25.76 -3.62 -13.04
CA GLY A 508 26.84 -4.05 -13.93
C GLY A 508 27.59 -5.28 -13.38
N VAL A 509 27.92 -5.25 -12.09
CA VAL A 509 28.69 -6.30 -11.42
C VAL A 509 27.87 -7.57 -11.22
N GLU A 510 26.63 -7.45 -10.77
CA GLU A 510 25.75 -8.59 -10.47
C GLU A 510 25.30 -9.33 -11.73
N LEU A 511 24.87 -8.61 -12.77
CA LEU A 511 24.26 -9.23 -13.96
C LEU A 511 25.29 -9.56 -15.04
N TYR A 512 26.34 -8.76 -15.17
CA TYR A 512 27.28 -8.85 -16.29
C TYR A 512 28.72 -9.12 -15.85
N HIS A 513 29.01 -9.18 -14.55
CA HIS A 513 30.38 -9.24 -14.03
C HIS A 513 31.28 -8.11 -14.57
N MET A 514 30.69 -6.93 -14.83
CA MET A 514 31.41 -5.79 -15.37
C MET A 514 31.45 -4.63 -14.37
N TRP A 515 32.61 -4.00 -14.26
CA TRP A 515 32.73 -2.67 -13.66
C TRP A 515 32.91 -1.65 -14.78
N GLN A 516 31.89 -0.81 -14.98
CA GLN A 516 31.77 0.07 -16.15
C GLN A 516 31.88 -0.74 -17.45
N ASP A 517 32.90 -0.49 -18.24
CA ASP A 517 33.21 -1.15 -19.52
C ASP A 517 34.25 -2.28 -19.36
N LYS A 518 34.65 -2.64 -18.12
CA LYS A 518 35.67 -3.66 -17.87
C LYS A 518 35.05 -4.95 -17.32
N ASP A 519 35.30 -6.07 -18.00
CA ASP A 519 34.90 -7.40 -17.54
C ASP A 519 35.83 -7.88 -16.41
N LEU A 520 35.28 -8.04 -15.20
CA LEU A 520 36.04 -8.41 -14.01
C LEU A 520 36.56 -9.85 -14.08
N HIS A 521 35.80 -10.75 -14.73
CA HIS A 521 36.20 -12.14 -14.86
C HIS A 521 37.33 -12.30 -15.87
N GLU A 522 37.23 -11.62 -17.02
CA GLU A 522 38.32 -11.56 -18.00
C GLU A 522 39.59 -10.95 -17.38
N THR A 523 39.43 -9.94 -16.52
CA THR A 523 40.55 -9.32 -15.81
C THR A 523 41.21 -10.30 -14.84
N SER A 524 40.41 -11.03 -14.05
CA SER A 524 40.89 -12.06 -13.12
C SER A 524 41.66 -13.19 -13.83
N LEU A 525 41.21 -13.61 -15.02
CA LEU A 525 41.89 -14.65 -15.81
C LEU A 525 43.23 -14.19 -16.42
N LYS A 526 43.37 -12.89 -16.69
CA LYS A 526 44.57 -12.31 -17.32
C LYS A 526 45.60 -11.80 -16.32
N GLY A 527 45.17 -11.41 -15.12
CA GLY A 527 46.03 -10.87 -14.08
C GLY A 527 47.03 -11.90 -13.56
N LYS A 528 48.28 -11.47 -13.31
CA LYS A 528 49.29 -12.35 -12.72
C LYS A 528 49.23 -12.37 -11.19
N ASN A 529 48.91 -11.24 -10.58
CA ASN A 529 48.79 -11.06 -9.14
C ASN A 529 47.83 -9.90 -8.80
N ALA A 530 47.43 -9.81 -7.53
CA ALA A 530 46.55 -8.78 -7.02
C ALA A 530 47.05 -7.34 -7.27
N ASP A 531 48.34 -7.08 -7.11
CA ASP A 531 48.95 -5.75 -7.30
C ASP A 531 48.77 -5.22 -8.73
N GLU A 532 48.91 -6.09 -9.74
CA GLU A 532 48.70 -5.73 -11.14
C GLU A 532 47.23 -5.34 -11.38
N ILE A 533 46.28 -6.11 -10.84
CA ILE A 533 44.85 -5.83 -10.93
C ILE A 533 44.47 -4.53 -10.24
N LEU A 534 44.95 -4.31 -9.01
CA LEU A 534 44.70 -3.09 -8.24
C LEU A 534 45.24 -1.85 -8.97
N ASN A 535 46.44 -1.95 -9.53
CA ASN A 535 47.01 -0.88 -10.36
C ASN A 535 46.20 -0.65 -11.63
N GLU A 536 45.78 -1.70 -12.32
CA GLU A 536 45.04 -1.58 -13.58
C GLU A 536 43.66 -0.93 -13.36
N LEU A 537 42.92 -1.39 -12.34
CA LEU A 537 41.63 -0.80 -11.95
C LEU A 537 41.81 0.65 -11.45
N GLY A 538 42.80 0.89 -10.58
CA GLY A 538 43.11 2.21 -10.04
C GLY A 538 43.50 3.22 -11.12
N ASN A 539 44.40 2.85 -12.04
CA ASN A 539 44.85 3.71 -13.14
C ASN A 539 43.72 4.02 -14.12
N LYS A 540 42.88 3.03 -14.45
CA LYS A 540 41.72 3.24 -15.33
C LYS A 540 40.74 4.22 -14.69
N ALA A 541 40.44 4.01 -13.41
CA ALA A 541 39.54 4.86 -12.66
C ALA A 541 40.06 6.29 -12.50
N GLU A 542 41.36 6.45 -12.20
CA GLU A 542 42.06 7.74 -12.15
C GLU A 542 41.96 8.49 -13.48
N LYS A 543 42.23 7.80 -14.59
CA LYS A 543 42.12 8.36 -15.94
C LYS A 543 40.71 8.86 -16.23
N THR A 544 39.68 8.07 -15.93
CA THR A 544 38.27 8.44 -16.12
C THR A 544 37.91 9.72 -15.37
N VAL A 545 38.33 9.85 -14.11
CA VAL A 545 38.08 11.05 -13.31
C VAL A 545 38.84 12.26 -13.87
N LEU A 546 40.13 12.11 -14.19
CA LEU A 546 40.94 13.20 -14.72
C LEU A 546 40.47 13.71 -16.10
N GLU A 547 40.04 12.81 -16.99
CA GLU A 547 39.46 13.18 -18.29
C GLU A 547 38.16 13.98 -18.10
N PHE A 548 37.27 13.51 -17.22
CA PHE A 548 36.05 14.23 -16.87
C PHE A 548 36.34 15.63 -16.30
N MET A 549 37.34 15.75 -15.42
CA MET A 549 37.73 17.02 -14.82
C MET A 549 38.31 18.01 -15.83
N ARG A 550 39.01 17.50 -16.84
CA ARG A 550 39.57 18.33 -17.91
C ARG A 550 38.48 18.84 -18.85
N ASP A 551 37.47 18.02 -19.14
CA ASP A 551 36.43 18.33 -20.11
C ASP A 551 35.24 19.08 -19.51
N SER A 552 35.01 18.93 -18.20
CA SER A 552 33.91 19.58 -17.49
C SER A 552 34.12 21.09 -17.36
N ARG A 553 33.31 21.87 -18.09
CA ARG A 553 33.27 23.35 -17.98
C ARG A 553 32.10 23.84 -17.13
N ASP A 554 31.25 22.93 -16.64
CA ASP A 554 30.06 23.28 -15.87
C ASP A 554 30.43 23.67 -14.43
N CYS A 555 29.96 24.83 -13.98
CA CYS A 555 30.20 25.30 -12.62
C CYS A 555 29.55 24.41 -11.56
N LEU A 556 28.47 23.69 -11.90
CA LEU A 556 27.79 22.77 -10.99
C LEU A 556 28.61 21.51 -10.71
N MET A 557 29.43 21.07 -11.68
CA MET A 557 30.30 19.89 -11.57
C MET A 557 31.55 20.13 -10.73
N LYS A 558 31.79 21.37 -10.29
CA LYS A 558 32.80 21.67 -9.25
C LYS A 558 32.43 21.10 -7.88
N ASN A 559 31.16 20.80 -7.64
CA ASN A 559 30.73 20.09 -6.43
C ASN A 559 30.72 18.57 -6.71
N PRO A 560 31.54 17.77 -6.01
CA PRO A 560 31.56 16.31 -6.17
C PRO A 560 30.20 15.62 -6.00
N LEU A 561 29.29 16.21 -5.21
CA LEU A 561 27.93 15.69 -5.04
C LEU A 561 27.10 15.71 -6.32
N ASN A 562 27.45 16.54 -7.30
CA ASN A 562 26.76 16.63 -8.59
C ASN A 562 27.41 15.78 -9.69
N TRP A 563 28.42 14.97 -9.36
CA TRP A 563 29.10 14.16 -10.36
C TRP A 563 28.20 13.06 -10.91
N PRO A 564 28.34 12.73 -12.21
CA PRO A 564 27.67 11.57 -12.79
C PRO A 564 28.06 10.28 -12.07
N ALA A 565 27.14 9.31 -12.05
CA ALA A 565 27.30 8.02 -11.38
C ALA A 565 28.60 7.28 -11.73
N ASN A 566 29.00 7.27 -13.01
CA ASN A 566 30.23 6.63 -13.46
C ASN A 566 31.49 7.33 -12.91
N ILE A 567 31.47 8.65 -12.71
CA ILE A 567 32.61 9.40 -12.17
C ILE A 567 32.73 9.19 -10.67
N VAL A 568 31.60 9.21 -9.96
CA VAL A 568 31.53 8.86 -8.52
C VAL A 568 32.11 7.47 -8.27
N ALA A 569 31.68 6.48 -9.08
CA ALA A 569 32.18 5.12 -9.02
C ALA A 569 33.68 5.01 -9.34
N ALA A 570 34.16 5.74 -10.35
CA ALA A 570 35.58 5.79 -10.69
C ALA A 570 36.42 6.39 -9.55
N ASN A 571 35.97 7.49 -8.94
CA ASN A 571 36.67 8.08 -7.82
C ASN A 571 36.78 7.12 -6.62
N SER A 572 35.70 6.39 -6.31
CA SER A 572 35.72 5.35 -5.27
C SER A 572 36.67 4.20 -5.61
N MET A 573 36.63 3.68 -6.85
CA MET A 573 37.54 2.62 -7.30
C MET A 573 39.00 3.04 -7.19
N TYR A 574 39.35 4.24 -7.67
CA TYR A 574 40.71 4.77 -7.54
C TYR A 574 41.17 4.82 -6.08
N ARG A 575 40.38 5.43 -5.19
CA ARG A 575 40.78 5.61 -3.78
C ARG A 575 40.96 4.27 -3.06
N MET A 576 40.04 3.33 -3.28
CA MET A 576 40.05 2.04 -2.60
C MET A 576 41.16 1.14 -3.14
N SER A 577 41.33 1.04 -4.46
CA SER A 577 42.43 0.26 -5.06
C SER A 577 43.80 0.76 -4.61
N ARG A 578 44.01 2.09 -4.55
CA ARG A 578 45.27 2.67 -4.04
C ARG A 578 45.46 2.44 -2.55
N THR A 579 44.39 2.51 -1.77
CA THR A 579 44.46 2.26 -0.31
C THR A 579 44.86 0.81 -0.04
N ILE A 580 44.21 -0.15 -0.70
CA ILE A 580 44.50 -1.58 -0.57
C ILE A 580 45.93 -1.89 -1.02
N LEU A 581 46.39 -1.30 -2.13
CA LEU A 581 47.77 -1.45 -2.61
C LEU A 581 48.79 -0.94 -1.58
N LEU A 582 48.49 0.18 -0.89
CA LEU A 582 49.35 0.76 0.15
C LEU A 582 49.41 -0.09 1.44
N SER A 583 48.34 -0.81 1.77
CA SER A 583 48.32 -1.73 2.91
C SER A 583 49.01 -3.05 2.59
N HIS A 584 48.69 -3.65 1.44
CA HIS A 584 49.23 -4.94 1.00
C HIS A 584 50.73 -4.88 0.72
N GLY A 585 51.23 -3.79 0.13
CA GLY A 585 52.67 -3.62 -0.16
C GLY A 585 53.60 -3.55 1.07
N LYS A 586 53.07 -3.60 2.29
CA LYS A 586 53.87 -3.70 3.54
C LYS A 586 54.10 -5.13 4.02
N GLU A 587 53.30 -6.08 3.54
CA GLU A 587 53.29 -7.48 3.97
C GLU A 587 53.55 -8.37 2.74
N SER A 588 54.81 -8.40 2.29
CA SER A 588 55.23 -8.90 0.97
C SER A 588 55.07 -10.42 0.71
N ASP A 589 54.41 -11.16 1.60
CA ASP A 589 54.22 -12.62 1.52
C ASP A 589 52.73 -13.05 1.45
N GLU A 590 51.78 -12.11 1.42
CA GLU A 590 50.34 -12.44 1.36
C GLU A 590 49.91 -12.96 -0.03
N SER A 591 49.13 -14.06 -0.06
CA SER A 591 48.60 -14.61 -1.31
C SER A 591 47.38 -13.83 -1.82
N ASP A 592 47.05 -13.95 -3.12
CA ASP A 592 45.83 -13.35 -3.69
C ASP A 592 44.56 -13.81 -2.96
N GLU A 593 44.58 -15.03 -2.41
CA GLU A 593 43.50 -15.62 -1.62
C GLU A 593 43.38 -15.01 -0.22
N ASP A 594 44.50 -14.65 0.41
CA ASP A 594 44.52 -13.92 1.69
C ASP A 594 43.95 -12.51 1.51
N LEU A 595 44.34 -11.82 0.43
CA LEU A 595 43.78 -10.51 0.10
C LEU A 595 42.27 -10.59 -0.15
N PHE A 596 41.79 -11.62 -0.86
CA PHE A 596 40.35 -11.84 -1.05
C PHE A 596 39.61 -12.00 0.28
N GLU A 597 40.20 -12.71 1.25
CA GLU A 597 39.62 -12.89 2.57
C GLU A 597 39.61 -11.57 3.36
N ILE A 598 40.68 -10.78 3.30
CA ILE A 598 40.76 -9.44 3.88
C ILE A 598 39.67 -8.52 3.31
N LEU A 599 39.48 -8.50 1.98
CA LEU A 599 38.40 -7.75 1.34
C LEU A 599 37.02 -8.26 1.78
N SER A 600 36.85 -9.57 1.90
CA SER A 600 35.60 -10.17 2.40
C SER A 600 35.28 -9.73 3.82
N ILE A 601 36.28 -9.62 4.70
CA ILE A 601 36.14 -9.11 6.07
C ILE A 601 35.77 -7.62 6.04
N MET A 602 36.44 -6.79 5.22
CA MET A 602 36.09 -5.37 5.10
C MET A 602 34.64 -5.16 4.65
N ILE A 603 34.19 -5.92 3.64
CA ILE A 603 32.80 -5.88 3.18
C ILE A 603 31.86 -6.32 4.29
N ALA A 604 32.20 -7.38 5.03
CA ALA A 604 31.41 -7.86 6.15
C ALA A 604 31.28 -6.80 7.27
N ASP A 605 32.37 -6.09 7.60
CA ASP A 605 32.39 -5.02 8.60
C ASP A 605 31.51 -3.83 8.18
N ILE A 606 31.61 -3.39 6.93
CA ILE A 606 30.78 -2.30 6.37
C ILE A 606 29.30 -2.68 6.42
N LEU A 607 28.95 -3.90 5.99
CA LEU A 607 27.56 -4.38 6.03
C LEU A 607 27.08 -4.54 7.47
N ALA A 608 27.89 -5.09 8.37
CA ALA A 608 27.54 -5.28 9.77
C ALA A 608 27.30 -3.95 10.48
N ALA A 609 28.19 -2.96 10.29
CA ALA A 609 28.05 -1.61 10.82
C ALA A 609 26.79 -0.92 10.28
N CYS A 610 26.53 -1.00 8.97
CA CYS A 610 25.30 -0.47 8.38
C CYS A 610 24.05 -1.08 9.03
N LEU A 611 24.01 -2.41 9.17
CA LEU A 611 22.88 -3.17 9.70
C LEU A 611 22.58 -2.91 11.19
N THR A 612 23.47 -2.27 11.95
CA THR A 612 23.16 -1.82 13.32
C THR A 612 21.98 -0.84 13.33
N ASN A 613 21.78 -0.08 12.24
CA ASN A 613 20.68 0.86 12.08
C ASN A 613 19.32 0.19 11.79
N LEU A 614 19.30 -1.13 11.54
CA LEU A 614 18.11 -1.85 11.10
C LEU A 614 16.98 -1.82 12.13
N ALA A 615 17.31 -1.91 13.43
CA ALA A 615 16.32 -1.78 14.50
C ALA A 615 15.65 -0.40 14.50
N HIS A 616 16.42 0.66 14.24
CA HIS A 616 15.89 2.01 14.09
C HIS A 616 15.01 2.14 12.85
N VAL A 617 15.40 1.56 11.71
CA VAL A 617 14.61 1.58 10.47
C VAL A 617 13.29 0.81 10.62
N ILE A 618 13.30 -0.36 11.27
CA ILE A 618 12.09 -1.13 11.60
C ILE A 618 11.15 -0.27 12.45
N THR A 619 11.69 0.41 13.46
CA THR A 619 10.94 1.30 14.34
C THR A 619 10.35 2.49 13.56
N MET A 620 11.15 3.15 12.71
CA MET A 620 10.70 4.23 11.83
C MET A 620 9.57 3.79 10.89
N LYS A 621 9.63 2.57 10.33
CA LYS A 621 8.54 2.01 9.52
C LYS A 621 7.27 1.76 10.33
N CYS A 622 7.37 1.41 11.61
CA CYS A 622 6.21 1.33 12.50
C CYS A 622 5.57 2.70 12.79
N HIS A 623 6.31 3.79 12.56
CA HIS A 623 5.90 5.18 12.86
C HIS A 623 5.53 6.01 11.64
N ARG A 624 5.16 5.37 10.52
CA ARG A 624 4.76 6.10 9.30
C ARG A 624 3.59 7.05 9.59
N ASN A 625 3.81 8.34 9.32
CA ASN A 625 2.84 9.41 9.61
C ASN A 625 1.57 9.29 8.76
N ALA A 626 1.73 9.01 7.45
CA ALA A 626 0.62 8.85 6.53
C ALA A 626 -0.26 7.67 6.95
N ILE A 627 -1.51 7.96 7.33
CA ILE A 627 -2.46 6.97 7.85
C ILE A 627 -2.81 5.92 6.79
N GLU A 628 -2.78 6.30 5.51
CA GLU A 628 -3.06 5.44 4.37
C GLU A 628 -1.96 4.39 4.13
N GLU A 629 -0.71 4.71 4.46
CA GLU A 629 0.46 3.84 4.25
C GLU A 629 0.83 3.04 5.50
N ARG A 630 0.26 3.39 6.66
CA ARG A 630 0.73 2.91 7.96
C ARG A 630 0.62 1.40 8.14
N GLU A 631 -0.52 0.81 7.78
CA GLU A 631 -0.70 -0.66 7.90
C GLU A 631 0.34 -1.41 7.05
N GLU A 632 0.52 -1.02 5.78
CA GLU A 632 1.50 -1.65 4.89
C GLU A 632 2.93 -1.43 5.39
N SER A 633 3.24 -0.24 5.90
CA SER A 633 4.55 0.07 6.48
C SER A 633 4.86 -0.79 7.71
N VAL A 634 3.89 -0.98 8.61
CA VAL A 634 4.05 -1.87 9.79
C VAL A 634 4.11 -3.34 9.36
N ARG A 635 3.38 -3.72 8.31
CA ARG A 635 3.46 -5.06 7.71
C ARG A 635 4.86 -5.36 7.18
N GLN A 636 5.46 -4.39 6.49
CA GLN A 636 6.84 -4.48 6.02
C GLN A 636 7.82 -4.55 7.20
N ALA A 637 7.60 -3.76 8.24
CA ALA A 637 8.42 -3.80 9.46
C ALA A 637 8.38 -5.19 10.13
N ALA A 638 7.19 -5.81 10.23
CA ALA A 638 7.04 -7.17 10.77
C ALA A 638 7.73 -8.23 9.89
N LEU A 639 7.67 -8.07 8.56
CA LEU A 639 8.37 -8.96 7.63
C LEU A 639 9.89 -8.84 7.79
N LEU A 640 10.40 -7.61 7.80
CA LEU A 640 11.81 -7.27 7.98
C LEU A 640 12.34 -7.84 9.29
N LEU A 641 11.64 -7.60 10.40
CA LEU A 641 11.97 -8.15 11.71
C LEU A 641 12.11 -9.67 11.66
N GLY A 642 11.21 -10.37 10.96
CA GLY A 642 11.31 -11.82 10.78
C GLY A 642 12.52 -12.24 9.94
N GLN A 643 12.86 -11.50 8.88
CA GLN A 643 14.01 -11.78 8.03
C GLN A 643 15.35 -11.56 8.75
N THR A 644 15.38 -10.60 9.68
CA THR A 644 16.62 -10.07 10.25
C THR A 644 16.80 -10.41 11.73
N GLU A 645 15.93 -11.24 12.30
CA GLU A 645 15.98 -11.67 13.71
C GLU A 645 17.35 -12.24 14.10
N GLU A 646 17.89 -13.16 13.29
CA GLU A 646 19.22 -13.77 13.52
C GLU A 646 20.35 -12.73 13.35
N ILE A 647 20.23 -11.82 12.38
CA ILE A 647 21.21 -10.72 12.17
C ILE A 647 21.25 -9.80 13.38
N LEU A 648 20.09 -9.35 13.85
CA LEU A 648 19.97 -8.49 15.02
C LEU A 648 20.55 -9.17 16.27
N ALA A 649 20.32 -10.47 16.44
CA ALA A 649 20.88 -11.23 17.55
C ALA A 649 22.42 -11.37 17.47
N VAL A 650 22.99 -11.49 16.26
CA VAL A 650 24.45 -11.49 16.07
C VAL A 650 25.04 -10.11 16.38
N LEU A 651 24.43 -9.04 15.89
CA LEU A 651 24.92 -7.67 16.09
C LEU A 651 24.79 -7.20 17.55
N GLN A 652 23.73 -7.61 18.27
CA GLN A 652 23.53 -7.28 19.68
C GLN A 652 24.58 -7.90 20.62
N ARG A 653 25.23 -8.99 20.22
CA ARG A 653 26.29 -9.64 21.01
C ARG A 653 27.64 -8.92 20.90
N ARG A 654 27.79 -8.01 19.95
CA ARG A 654 29.02 -7.27 19.71
C ARG A 654 29.04 -5.98 20.53
N GLU A 655 30.23 -5.57 20.95
CA GLU A 655 30.42 -4.27 21.57
C GLU A 655 30.28 -3.19 20.50
N LEU A 656 29.16 -2.45 20.52
CA LEU A 656 28.91 -1.38 19.57
C LEU A 656 29.55 -0.08 20.07
N PRO A 657 30.18 0.70 19.18
CA PRO A 657 30.63 2.04 19.54
C PRO A 657 29.45 2.91 19.99
N LEU A 658 29.66 3.68 21.06
CA LEU A 658 28.65 4.57 21.65
C LEU A 658 28.38 5.78 20.73
N LEU A 659 27.63 5.55 19.65
CA LEU A 659 27.17 6.58 18.73
C LEU A 659 25.70 6.90 19.00
N ALA A 660 25.35 8.19 18.92
CA ALA A 660 23.96 8.59 18.81
C ALA A 660 23.35 7.96 17.54
N PRO A 661 22.06 7.55 17.52
CA PRO A 661 21.45 6.86 16.38
C PRO A 661 21.59 7.61 15.04
N ASP A 662 21.57 8.93 15.10
CA ASP A 662 21.73 9.86 13.98
C ASP A 662 23.18 9.97 13.47
N LYS A 663 24.17 9.67 14.32
CA LYS A 663 25.58 9.55 13.91
C LYS A 663 25.94 8.15 13.45
N ALA A 664 25.34 7.12 14.05
CA ALA A 664 25.50 5.72 13.63
C ALA A 664 24.97 5.47 12.20
N ALA A 665 24.14 6.36 11.68
CA ALA A 665 23.62 6.35 10.32
C ALA A 665 24.66 6.72 9.25
N ASP A 666 25.71 7.45 9.62
CA ASP A 666 26.70 8.00 8.69
C ASP A 666 28.00 7.19 8.73
N ILE A 667 28.41 6.64 7.58
CA ILE A 667 29.64 5.87 7.47
C ILE A 667 30.89 6.71 7.80
N GLU A 668 30.87 8.02 7.55
CA GLU A 668 32.01 8.90 7.87
C GLU A 668 32.19 9.10 9.38
N GLU A 669 31.09 9.12 10.15
CA GLU A 669 31.14 9.17 11.62
C GLU A 669 31.70 7.86 12.19
N TRP A 670 31.34 6.71 11.59
CA TRP A 670 31.96 5.42 11.93
C TRP A 670 33.47 5.41 11.64
N ARG A 671 33.87 5.90 10.46
CA ARG A 671 35.30 6.01 10.09
C ARG A 671 36.09 6.87 11.06
N ALA A 672 35.52 8.02 11.45
CA ALA A 672 36.16 8.93 12.40
C ALA A 672 36.33 8.33 13.80
N LEU A 673 35.46 7.38 14.18
CA LEU A 673 35.48 6.75 15.49
C LEU A 673 36.46 5.57 15.57
N VAL A 674 36.49 4.71 14.54
CA VAL A 674 37.37 3.53 14.49
C VAL A 674 38.84 3.92 14.31
N LYS A 675 39.12 5.02 13.59
CA LYS A 675 40.45 5.63 13.50
C LYS A 675 40.39 7.10 13.95
N PRO A 676 40.58 7.40 15.25
CA PRO A 676 40.62 8.78 15.72
C PRO A 676 41.74 9.55 15.00
N MET A 677 41.42 10.78 14.58
CA MET A 677 42.34 11.65 13.86
C MET A 677 43.61 11.90 14.70
N LEU A 678 44.74 11.34 14.27
CA LEU A 678 46.08 11.75 14.66
C LEU A 678 46.75 12.45 13.48
#